data_AF-A0A846EU93-F1
#
_entry.id   AF-A0A846EU93-F1
#
_cell.length_a   1.000
_cell.length_b   1.000
_cell.length_c   1.000
_cell.angle_alpha   90.00
_cell.angle_beta   90.00
_cell.angle_gamma   90.00
#
_symmetry.space_group_name_H-M   'P 1'
#
loop_
_entity.id
_entity.type
_entity.pdbx_description
1 polymer ?
#
loop_
_entity_poly.entity_id
_entity_poly.type
_entity_poly.pdbx_seq_one_letter_code
_entity_poly.pdbx_strand_id
1 'polypeptide(L)'
;MNGNKEQKQHISLSQVKEKLHNYQSELEQIKSKLDSKSISKSRQTFQEVEENVINSFVQSSTIVVENYDADSHPIYDELFWGYKIEDIQENTNDKNTINISGWVLGKKSPVVAIEIVELSSILKKISVNQLRPDIAKRYPEAPQVKEIGFSIDFPVKKLRPKFNWLIQAVFTDETRMPIGCMRTNNTKSLNIKATPLLTKEAIKFLENFLKQKPDAKVLEFGSGGSTIWLSKLTKNLTSIEHDGMWFNQVKDRIQKQKNCHPVEMKLLARPYHTICEKFPAESLDLIIVDGRDRVKCFEASIKLLKPGGILMLDDAQRERYQQAQDLLKDWQFTKTVSNTRHTYWWEKPLQEAIYLGKNQSTFEENVVIADVSIAKEENRLFQIQNAIVKPILRLEPRNWVGGVVFPKDMPGIFRHRRPKIQKDMKYQDVFIQVDDYINNFNNCKFYPGTYIYGGSISPHFGHALTEGIHRLWAFNTNIHDGIVFAVLPRRNTNDTNYTPPQWFVQALEILEIPLTKCIWVTNDCAFENLIVPEPGSEFTLGPKNWYRSYLEKLQQKIFDATHHLRKEKGEIKLFLGRNHIPLSEHIGGEKYWESLLVDEGYISLKPENYSMLEQVAYLMSAKKIIFSEGSAIYSLEFLNYLDADIACIARRPNNQFYYPHIYSKCRNYIVAGNAENILRLGSGIKKIIIKKPINKNPYEVVESLRNHNFALVKDWDEEKFLAQEKSDVLTYIENVKTQFKNLKSARYLEILEEYLEVRKNQKKESSNLKNYNQNMVLKRRSDRLNKLATINQSSNYLEIGVAKGVTFNAINIKNKVAVDPKFQFKTKEYATENIVFLEVTSDEFFKNHAKGFESFDLIYIDGLHTFEQTFRDFCASVSLAHAKTIWLIDDTCPGSYAQAQPSLQNCVKLKRISQEKPGAWMGDVFKVVAAIHDFFPQFSFATFPDHGQTVVWNQWRKDFQPKWNSLETISRLEYLDFVELQGTLFKREPYEQIFESIKSAYQSKLSQVKTSLEKYQSLQQETTSENIKSTPNKPISIKSPDSSSTNTLPDRSENMLVKISSLKILKPDTNLLHGYYLDRPKQGEIFNQNTIKLAGWVVGKNSPAVAIEIISNGQVIKTVPINQQRSGVAKVYPQIPQAKTSGFATEIELMGLPKESELTLQVILKDKSLVPLGSIKGLRVITHSKE
;
A
#
# COMPACT_ATOMS: atom_id res chain seq x y z
N MET A 1 -23.02 65.13 53.85
CA MET A 1 -21.56 64.92 53.99
C MET A 1 -21.12 63.97 52.90
N ASN A 2 -20.20 64.44 52.05
CA ASN A 2 -19.21 63.71 51.23
C ASN A 2 -19.68 62.48 50.43
N GLY A 3 -19.47 62.34 49.12
CA GLY A 3 -18.44 62.90 48.25
C GLY A 3 -17.97 61.78 47.30
N ASN A 4 -17.94 62.10 46.00
CA ASN A 4 -17.29 61.43 44.85
C ASN A 4 -17.83 60.05 44.38
N LYS A 5 -18.33 59.87 43.13
CA LYS A 5 -17.68 59.93 41.78
C LYS A 5 -16.47 58.97 41.67
N GLU A 6 -16.23 58.18 40.63
CA GLU A 6 -16.69 58.14 39.23
C GLU A 6 -16.25 56.81 38.56
N GLN A 7 -17.16 56.24 37.77
CA GLN A 7 -16.97 55.73 36.40
C GLN A 7 -16.12 54.48 36.05
N LYS A 8 -16.85 53.41 35.70
CA LYS A 8 -16.52 52.46 34.63
C LYS A 8 -16.77 53.14 33.27
N GLN A 9 -15.80 53.13 32.36
CA GLN A 9 -16.05 53.33 30.93
C GLN A 9 -16.03 51.99 30.19
N HIS A 10 -17.22 51.56 29.76
CA HIS A 10 -17.41 50.61 28.70
C HIS A 10 -17.08 51.31 27.37
N ILE A 11 -16.15 50.75 26.59
CA ILE A 11 -16.11 51.03 25.15
C ILE A 11 -17.31 50.29 24.57
N SER A 12 -18.34 51.03 24.17
CA SER A 12 -19.57 50.47 23.63
C SER A 12 -19.31 49.85 22.26
N LEU A 13 -20.06 48.79 21.94
CA LEU A 13 -20.15 48.24 20.59
C LEU A 13 -20.54 49.29 19.53
N SER A 14 -21.07 50.45 19.92
CA SER A 14 -21.30 51.58 19.02
C SER A 14 -20.00 52.29 18.60
N GLN A 15 -18.99 52.43 19.46
CA GLN A 15 -17.69 53.04 19.10
C GLN A 15 -16.85 52.14 18.16
N VAL A 16 -16.99 50.82 18.29
CA VAL A 16 -16.38 49.85 17.35
C VAL A 16 -17.13 49.81 16.03
N LYS A 17 -18.47 49.90 16.05
CA LYS A 17 -19.29 50.01 14.83
C LYS A 17 -19.07 51.33 14.10
N GLU A 18 -18.88 52.44 14.81
CA GLU A 18 -18.61 53.76 14.22
C GLU A 18 -17.20 53.81 13.59
N LYS A 19 -16.19 53.18 14.21
CA LYS A 19 -14.87 53.00 13.58
C LYS A 19 -14.88 52.08 12.36
N LEU A 20 -15.67 51.00 12.38
CA LEU A 20 -15.85 50.12 11.21
C LEU A 20 -16.67 50.78 10.10
N HIS A 21 -17.66 51.60 10.46
CA HIS A 21 -18.46 52.37 9.51
C HIS A 21 -17.64 53.50 8.87
N ASN A 22 -16.76 54.18 9.62
CA ASN A 22 -15.81 55.15 9.07
C ASN A 22 -14.79 54.48 8.14
N TYR A 23 -14.27 53.29 8.49
CA TYR A 23 -13.36 52.54 7.60
C TYR A 23 -14.04 52.05 6.32
N GLN A 24 -15.30 51.63 6.42
CA GLN A 24 -16.09 51.23 5.24
C GLN A 24 -16.51 52.43 4.39
N SER A 25 -16.84 53.57 5.01
CA SER A 25 -17.17 54.82 4.31
C SER A 25 -15.95 55.42 3.61
N GLU A 26 -14.75 55.36 4.22
CA GLU A 26 -13.49 55.73 3.56
C GLU A 26 -13.16 54.78 2.39
N LEU A 27 -13.36 53.48 2.56
CA LEU A 27 -13.18 52.50 1.48
C LEU A 27 -14.19 52.67 0.34
N GLU A 28 -15.44 53.05 0.62
CA GLU A 28 -16.45 53.34 -0.39
C GLU A 28 -16.25 54.71 -1.05
N GLN A 29 -15.74 55.72 -0.35
CA GLN A 29 -15.31 56.99 -0.96
C GLN A 29 -14.08 56.82 -1.85
N ILE A 30 -13.15 55.92 -1.49
CA ILE A 30 -11.98 55.58 -2.31
C ILE A 30 -12.42 54.78 -3.55
N LYS A 31 -13.38 53.85 -3.38
CA LYS A 31 -13.95 53.07 -4.50
C LYS A 31 -14.84 53.91 -5.43
N SER A 32 -15.56 54.91 -4.91
CA SER A 32 -16.42 55.78 -5.74
C SER A 32 -15.65 56.90 -6.45
N LYS A 33 -14.41 57.19 -6.04
CA LYS A 33 -13.48 58.10 -6.75
C LYS A 33 -12.52 57.40 -7.71
N LEU A 34 -12.55 56.06 -7.77
CA LEU A 34 -11.78 55.27 -8.73
C LEU A 34 -12.48 55.23 -10.09
N ASP A 35 -12.46 56.38 -10.78
CA ASP A 35 -12.77 56.44 -12.19
C ASP A 35 -11.59 55.89 -13.01
N SER A 36 -11.91 55.23 -14.13
CA SER A 36 -11.12 54.22 -14.86
C SER A 36 -9.79 54.68 -15.51
N LYS A 37 -9.17 55.78 -15.06
CA LYS A 37 -7.96 56.36 -15.67
C LYS A 37 -6.78 56.70 -14.74
N SER A 38 -6.80 56.38 -13.45
CA SER A 38 -5.74 56.81 -12.49
C SER A 38 -4.91 55.69 -11.84
N ILE A 39 -4.74 54.54 -12.50
CA ILE A 39 -4.08 53.34 -11.93
C ILE A 39 -2.53 53.44 -11.86
N SER A 40 -1.89 54.43 -12.49
CA SER A 40 -0.41 54.50 -12.48
C SER A 40 0.19 55.26 -11.28
N LYS A 41 -0.53 56.21 -10.67
CA LYS A 41 0.01 57.04 -9.57
C LYS A 41 -0.14 56.42 -8.18
N SER A 42 -1.11 55.52 -7.99
CA SER A 42 -1.39 54.89 -6.69
C SER A 42 -0.42 53.75 -6.33
N ARG A 43 0.31 53.18 -7.30
CA ARG A 43 1.34 52.16 -7.04
C ARG A 43 2.57 52.72 -6.33
N GLN A 44 2.94 53.97 -6.63
CA GLN A 44 4.10 54.63 -6.04
C GLN A 44 3.84 55.01 -4.57
N THR A 45 2.65 55.52 -4.27
CA THR A 45 2.27 55.92 -2.90
C THR A 45 2.04 54.72 -1.97
N PHE A 46 1.55 53.59 -2.49
CA PHE A 46 1.44 52.35 -1.70
C PHE A 46 2.81 51.75 -1.35
N GLN A 47 3.78 51.81 -2.28
CA GLN A 47 5.14 51.34 -2.01
C GLN A 47 5.88 52.21 -0.98
N GLU A 48 5.72 53.54 -1.04
CA GLU A 48 6.35 54.44 -0.05
C GLU A 48 5.76 54.29 1.36
N VAL A 49 4.46 54.00 1.49
CA VAL A 49 3.83 53.77 2.79
C VAL A 49 4.20 52.40 3.36
N GLU A 50 4.31 51.36 2.52
CA GLU A 50 4.74 50.03 2.95
C GLU A 50 6.23 50.01 3.37
N GLU A 51 7.10 50.72 2.63
CA GLU A 51 8.52 50.86 2.99
C GLU A 51 8.72 51.65 4.29
N ASN A 52 7.96 52.73 4.52
CA ASN A 52 8.06 53.51 5.76
C ASN A 52 7.52 52.75 6.98
N VAL A 53 6.45 51.96 6.82
CA VAL A 53 5.90 51.12 7.91
C VAL A 53 6.85 49.98 8.25
N ILE A 54 7.44 49.30 7.26
CA ILE A 54 8.42 48.23 7.48
C ILE A 54 9.71 48.78 8.12
N ASN A 55 10.24 49.91 7.65
CA ASN A 55 11.44 50.53 8.21
C ASN A 55 11.23 51.00 9.66
N SER A 56 10.05 51.56 9.98
CA SER A 56 9.73 51.97 11.37
C SER A 56 9.58 50.76 12.33
N PHE A 57 9.11 49.61 11.83
CA PHE A 57 8.96 48.40 12.64
C PHE A 57 10.31 47.70 12.91
N VAL A 58 11.19 47.65 11.91
CA VAL A 58 12.54 47.05 12.04
C VAL A 58 13.41 47.88 13.01
N GLN A 59 13.30 49.22 12.99
CA GLN A 59 14.01 50.09 13.94
C GLN A 59 13.59 49.90 15.41
N SER A 60 12.44 49.29 15.69
CA SER A 60 11.94 49.05 17.05
C SER A 60 12.31 47.67 17.64
N SER A 61 12.91 46.77 16.84
CA SER A 61 13.16 45.37 17.20
C SER A 61 14.66 45.06 17.23
N THR A 62 15.30 45.12 18.41
CA THR A 62 16.72 44.75 18.57
C THR A 62 16.96 43.30 18.14
N ILE A 63 17.87 43.05 17.19
CA ILE A 63 18.32 41.70 16.83
C ILE A 63 19.34 41.23 17.88
N VAL A 64 19.19 39.99 18.35
CA VAL A 64 20.08 39.34 19.32
C VAL A 64 20.70 38.12 18.66
N VAL A 65 22.02 37.97 18.86
CA VAL A 65 22.78 36.78 18.48
C VAL A 65 23.25 36.09 19.74
N GLU A 66 23.04 34.78 19.80
CA GLU A 66 23.58 33.94 20.86
C GLU A 66 24.51 32.90 20.25
N ASN A 67 25.73 32.85 20.74
CA ASN A 67 26.64 31.74 20.49
C ASN A 67 26.25 30.59 21.41
N TYR A 68 26.22 29.37 20.90
CA TYR A 68 26.12 28.20 21.77
C TYR A 68 27.47 27.95 22.44
N ASP A 69 27.42 27.51 23.69
CA ASP A 69 28.61 27.38 24.51
C ASP A 69 29.29 26.03 24.24
N ALA A 70 30.61 26.02 24.09
CA ALA A 70 31.37 24.78 23.88
C ALA A 70 31.22 23.83 25.08
N ASP A 71 31.09 24.39 26.28
CA ASP A 71 30.95 23.66 27.55
C ASP A 71 29.57 23.02 27.75
N SER A 72 28.61 23.25 26.83
CA SER A 72 27.23 22.80 27.00
C SER A 72 27.02 21.30 26.74
N HIS A 73 27.92 20.64 25.99
CA HIS A 73 27.87 19.19 25.75
C HIS A 73 29.25 18.66 25.28
N PRO A 74 29.74 17.50 25.79
CA PRO A 74 31.09 16.98 25.50
C PRO A 74 31.43 16.79 24.01
N ILE A 75 30.39 16.63 23.18
CA ILE A 75 30.53 16.48 21.73
C ILE A 75 31.10 17.73 21.04
N TYR A 76 30.88 18.92 21.61
CA TYR A 76 31.41 20.17 21.04
C TYR A 76 32.93 20.24 21.22
N ASP A 77 33.46 19.80 22.36
CA ASP A 77 34.92 19.70 22.61
C ASP A 77 35.61 18.64 21.75
N GLU A 78 34.86 17.61 21.36
CA GLU A 78 35.32 16.58 20.44
C GLU A 78 35.34 17.05 18.99
N LEU A 79 34.37 17.87 18.59
CA LEU A 79 34.16 18.25 17.19
C LEU A 79 34.79 19.58 16.81
N PHE A 80 34.99 20.50 17.75
CA PHE A 80 35.52 21.84 17.49
C PHE A 80 36.77 22.12 18.33
N TRP A 81 37.71 22.85 17.72
CA TRP A 81 38.74 23.58 18.47
C TRP A 81 38.18 24.90 19.02
N GLY A 82 37.20 25.47 18.32
CA GLY A 82 36.50 26.68 18.72
C GLY A 82 35.63 27.22 17.58
N TYR A 83 34.71 28.10 17.92
CA TYR A 83 33.89 28.84 16.97
C TYR A 83 33.36 30.10 17.63
N LYS A 84 33.02 31.10 16.83
CA LYS A 84 32.35 32.31 17.29
C LYS A 84 31.63 33.01 16.15
N ILE A 85 30.38 33.37 16.37
CA ILE A 85 29.65 34.39 15.62
C ILE A 85 30.02 35.72 16.27
N GLU A 86 30.69 36.59 15.50
CA GLU A 86 31.42 37.74 16.03
C GLU A 86 30.69 39.05 15.80
N ASP A 87 30.17 39.29 14.59
CA ASP A 87 29.66 40.59 14.19
C ASP A 87 28.29 40.48 13.52
N ILE A 88 27.41 41.40 13.91
CA ILE A 88 26.24 41.82 13.15
C ILE A 88 26.34 43.32 12.97
N GLN A 89 26.61 43.76 11.74
CA GLN A 89 26.69 45.18 11.42
C GLN A 89 25.78 45.49 10.22
N GLU A 90 25.12 46.65 10.25
CA GLU A 90 24.52 47.22 9.03
C GLU A 90 25.65 47.44 8.03
N ASN A 91 25.52 46.87 6.84
CA ASN A 91 26.54 47.00 5.82
C ASN A 91 26.64 48.48 5.42
N THR A 92 27.79 49.10 5.67
CA THR A 92 28.00 50.54 5.44
C THR A 92 27.87 50.93 3.97
N ASN A 93 28.00 49.97 3.06
CA ASN A 93 27.85 50.15 1.61
C ASN A 93 26.42 49.93 1.10
N ASP A 94 25.56 49.21 1.85
CA ASP A 94 24.17 48.96 1.50
C ASP A 94 23.30 48.90 2.76
N LYS A 95 22.66 50.03 3.07
CA LYS A 95 21.78 50.24 4.25
C LYS A 95 20.59 49.27 4.32
N ASN A 96 20.38 48.42 3.31
CA ASN A 96 19.34 47.39 3.28
C ASN A 96 19.86 45.96 3.53
N THR A 97 21.10 45.78 4.00
CA THR A 97 21.64 44.45 4.32
C THR A 97 22.28 44.39 5.71
N ILE A 98 22.10 43.25 6.37
CA ILE A 98 22.78 42.89 7.63
C ILE A 98 23.86 41.88 7.30
N ASN A 99 25.09 42.17 7.71
CA ASN A 99 26.20 41.24 7.61
C ASN A 99 26.24 40.34 8.85
N ILE A 100 26.36 39.03 8.67
CA ILE A 100 26.62 38.06 9.75
C ILE A 100 27.98 37.43 9.48
N SER A 101 28.92 37.58 10.41
CA SER A 101 30.27 37.04 10.25
C SER A 101 30.76 36.33 11.50
N GLY A 102 31.71 35.43 11.30
CA GLY A 102 32.32 34.67 12.36
C GLY A 102 33.39 33.72 11.86
N TRP A 103 33.79 32.79 12.71
CA TRP A 103 34.70 31.71 12.38
C TRP A 103 34.30 30.41 13.07
N VAL A 104 34.74 29.30 12.49
CA VAL A 104 34.49 27.96 13.02
C VAL A 104 35.67 27.06 12.64
N LEU A 105 36.19 26.32 13.62
CA LEU A 105 37.35 25.45 13.45
C LEU A 105 37.03 24.04 13.94
N GLY A 106 36.89 23.11 13.00
CA GLY A 106 36.65 21.68 13.27
C GLY A 106 37.89 20.94 13.74
N LYS A 107 37.73 19.99 14.67
CA LYS A 107 38.83 19.25 15.31
C LYS A 107 39.12 17.90 14.66
N LYS A 108 38.09 17.09 14.40
CA LYS A 108 38.19 15.78 13.73
C LYS A 108 38.06 15.91 12.20
N SER A 109 37.12 16.73 11.75
CA SER A 109 36.81 16.96 10.33
C SER A 109 36.76 18.47 10.04
N PRO A 110 37.18 18.94 8.86
CA PRO A 110 37.00 20.33 8.44
C PRO A 110 35.52 20.72 8.41
N VAL A 111 35.23 21.96 8.79
CA VAL A 111 33.94 22.60 8.52
C VAL A 111 34.04 23.30 7.17
N VAL A 112 33.16 22.92 6.24
CA VAL A 112 33.18 23.43 4.85
C VAL A 112 32.10 24.47 4.59
N ALA A 113 31.07 24.53 5.43
CA ALA A 113 29.98 25.47 5.24
C ALA A 113 29.27 25.86 6.55
N ILE A 114 28.59 27.00 6.53
CA ILE A 114 27.59 27.42 7.51
C ILE A 114 26.20 27.41 6.84
N GLU A 115 25.20 26.88 7.53
CA GLU A 115 23.80 26.93 7.14
C GLU A 115 23.01 27.82 8.11
N ILE A 116 22.22 28.74 7.56
CA ILE A 116 21.19 29.49 8.30
C ILE A 116 19.87 28.78 8.07
N VAL A 117 19.21 28.35 9.14
CA VAL A 117 18.02 27.50 9.09
C VAL A 117 16.86 28.17 9.82
N GLU A 118 15.70 28.19 9.18
CA GLU A 118 14.43 28.56 9.83
C GLU A 118 13.53 27.33 9.89
N LEU A 119 13.18 26.91 11.11
CA LEU A 119 12.42 25.69 11.42
C LEU A 119 13.08 24.39 10.92
N SER A 120 13.02 24.16 9.62
CA SER A 120 13.55 22.98 8.91
C SER A 120 13.97 23.29 7.47
N SER A 121 13.94 24.56 7.07
CA SER A 121 14.33 25.02 5.74
C SER A 121 15.66 25.76 5.81
N ILE A 122 16.61 25.37 4.97
CA ILE A 122 17.88 26.09 4.82
C ILE A 122 17.57 27.40 4.07
N LEU A 123 17.67 28.52 4.76
CA LEU A 123 17.50 29.85 4.18
C LEU A 123 18.70 30.22 3.30
N LYS A 124 19.91 29.89 3.76
CA LYS A 124 21.14 30.14 3.03
C LYS A 124 22.25 29.21 3.53
N LYS A 125 23.10 28.77 2.60
CA LYS A 125 24.31 27.98 2.86
C LYS A 125 25.50 28.74 2.28
N ILE A 126 26.56 28.87 3.07
CA ILE A 126 27.79 29.60 2.67
C ILE A 126 29.00 28.73 2.95
N SER A 127 30.02 28.84 2.12
CA SER A 127 31.30 28.17 2.36
C SER A 127 32.08 28.85 3.48
N VAL A 128 32.82 28.07 4.25
CA VAL A 128 33.83 28.56 5.20
C VAL A 128 35.14 28.63 4.43
N ASN A 129 35.48 29.82 3.93
CA ASN A 129 36.63 30.02 3.04
C ASN A 129 37.36 31.36 3.26
N GLN A 130 37.05 32.08 4.34
CA GLN A 130 37.69 33.37 4.61
C GLN A 130 38.92 33.24 5.48
N LEU A 131 39.97 33.98 5.13
CA LEU A 131 41.24 33.99 5.85
C LEU A 131 41.09 34.62 7.24
N ARG A 132 41.49 33.90 8.30
CA ARG A 132 41.52 34.39 9.69
C ARG A 132 42.88 34.17 10.37
N PRO A 133 43.91 34.96 9.99
CA PRO A 133 45.26 34.83 10.54
C PRO A 133 45.37 35.09 12.04
N ASP A 134 44.45 35.89 12.59
CA ASP A 134 44.32 36.19 14.00
C ASP A 134 43.93 34.95 14.83
N ILE A 135 42.96 34.18 14.35
CA ILE A 135 42.56 32.91 14.96
C ILE A 135 43.60 31.83 14.71
N ALA A 136 44.27 31.87 13.56
CA ALA A 136 45.36 30.97 13.21
C ALA A 136 46.49 30.97 14.24
N LYS A 137 46.83 32.14 14.78
CA LYS A 137 47.84 32.29 15.84
C LYS A 137 47.38 31.74 17.19
N ARG A 138 46.07 31.73 17.45
CA ARG A 138 45.48 31.27 18.72
C ARG A 138 45.43 29.75 18.82
N TYR A 139 45.33 29.05 17.68
CA TYR A 139 45.30 27.58 17.60
C TYR A 139 46.38 27.04 16.65
N PRO A 140 47.67 27.18 17.00
CA PRO A 140 48.79 26.83 16.11
C PRO A 140 48.90 25.32 15.81
N GLU A 141 48.35 24.49 16.69
CA GLU A 141 48.34 23.02 16.59
C GLU A 141 47.27 22.48 15.62
N ALA A 142 46.33 23.32 15.17
CA ALA A 142 45.29 22.88 14.24
C ALA A 142 45.88 22.73 12.83
N PRO A 143 45.57 21.66 12.07
CA PRO A 143 46.15 21.46 10.74
C PRO A 143 45.55 22.34 9.62
N GLN A 144 44.49 23.12 9.89
CA GLN A 144 43.61 23.76 8.87
C GLN A 144 43.39 25.27 9.08
N VAL A 145 44.39 26.01 9.53
CA VAL A 145 44.10 27.25 10.28
C VAL A 145 43.90 28.54 9.47
N LYS A 146 43.91 28.50 8.14
CA LYS A 146 43.86 29.73 7.35
C LYS A 146 42.43 30.12 6.95
N GLU A 147 41.67 29.23 6.32
CA GLU A 147 40.35 29.53 5.74
C GLU A 147 39.20 29.03 6.62
N ILE A 148 38.97 29.72 7.74
CA ILE A 148 38.02 29.27 8.79
C ILE A 148 36.93 30.32 9.09
N GLY A 149 37.00 31.47 8.43
CA GLY A 149 36.01 32.53 8.54
C GLY A 149 34.85 32.34 7.58
N PHE A 150 33.71 32.92 7.95
CA PHE A 150 32.54 33.06 7.10
C PHE A 150 31.94 34.46 7.26
N SER A 151 31.30 34.94 6.20
CA SER A 151 30.57 36.21 6.18
C SER A 151 29.41 36.10 5.20
N ILE A 152 28.26 36.63 5.60
CA ILE A 152 27.03 36.55 4.79
C ILE A 152 26.22 37.83 4.93
N ASP A 153 25.93 38.44 3.78
CA ASP A 153 24.95 39.54 3.72
C ASP A 153 23.54 38.98 3.58
N PHE A 154 22.64 39.53 4.39
CA PHE A 154 21.23 39.19 4.39
C PHE A 154 20.36 40.44 4.18
N PRO A 155 19.46 40.47 3.17
CA PRO A 155 18.63 41.64 2.92
C PRO A 155 17.62 41.90 4.05
N VAL A 156 17.62 43.12 4.58
CA VAL A 156 16.69 43.59 5.63
C VAL A 156 15.23 43.46 5.17
N LYS A 157 14.95 43.72 3.88
CA LYS A 157 13.62 43.57 3.27
C LYS A 157 13.05 42.15 3.32
N LYS A 158 13.90 41.12 3.52
CA LYS A 158 13.47 39.72 3.66
C LYS A 158 13.29 39.31 5.13
N LEU A 159 13.64 40.16 6.09
CA LEU A 159 13.44 39.88 7.50
C LEU A 159 11.96 40.04 7.85
N ARG A 160 11.38 38.97 8.39
CA ARG A 160 10.04 39.06 8.98
C ARG A 160 10.10 39.86 10.28
N PRO A 161 9.01 40.54 10.69
CA PRO A 161 8.97 41.31 11.93
C PRO A 161 9.30 40.50 13.20
N LYS A 162 9.19 39.16 13.14
CA LYS A 162 9.64 38.22 14.17
C LYS A 162 10.29 37.03 13.48
N PHE A 163 11.50 36.68 13.88
CA PHE A 163 12.20 35.50 13.39
C PHE A 163 13.10 34.90 14.48
N ASN A 164 13.38 33.61 14.33
CA ASN A 164 14.36 32.87 15.10
C ASN A 164 15.07 31.90 14.15
N TRP A 165 16.35 32.15 13.88
CA TRP A 165 17.14 31.40 12.92
C TRP A 165 18.27 30.67 13.63
N LEU A 166 18.43 29.39 13.30
CA LEU A 166 19.53 28.57 13.76
C LEU A 166 20.71 28.76 12.80
N ILE A 167 21.92 28.88 13.35
CA ILE A 167 23.17 28.91 12.59
C ILE A 167 23.91 27.62 12.92
N GLN A 168 24.20 26.80 11.90
CA GLN A 168 24.87 25.51 12.09
C GLN A 168 26.06 25.33 11.14
N ALA A 169 27.12 24.70 11.65
CA ALA A 169 28.30 24.29 10.92
C ALA A 169 28.05 22.96 10.18
N VAL A 170 28.59 22.85 8.97
CA VAL A 170 28.53 21.64 8.13
C VAL A 170 29.94 21.11 7.90
N PHE A 171 30.18 19.89 8.35
CA PHE A 171 31.45 19.18 8.20
C PHE A 171 31.58 18.54 6.82
N THR A 172 32.81 18.15 6.43
CA THR A 172 33.08 17.43 5.17
C THR A 172 32.32 16.11 5.01
N ASP A 173 31.99 15.45 6.13
CA ASP A 173 31.21 14.21 6.18
C ASP A 173 29.69 14.46 6.23
N GLU A 174 29.26 15.69 5.94
CA GLU A 174 27.88 16.18 5.98
C GLU A 174 27.23 16.23 7.38
N THR A 175 28.01 16.00 8.45
CA THR A 175 27.54 16.25 9.82
C THR A 175 27.17 17.72 9.98
N ARG A 176 26.07 18.00 10.70
CA ARG A 176 25.59 19.36 10.97
C ARG A 176 25.58 19.60 12.47
N MET A 177 26.20 20.67 12.91
CA MET A 177 26.27 21.00 14.33
C MET A 177 25.94 22.47 14.58
N PRO A 178 24.89 22.79 15.35
CA PRO A 178 24.51 24.17 15.65
C PRO A 178 25.61 24.92 16.40
N ILE A 179 25.91 26.15 16.00
CA ILE A 179 26.92 27.01 16.64
C ILE A 179 26.33 28.28 17.25
N GLY A 180 25.07 28.59 16.95
CA GLY A 180 24.35 29.69 17.57
C GLY A 180 22.99 29.96 16.94
N CYS A 181 22.37 31.07 17.34
CA CYS A 181 21.10 31.52 16.76
C CYS A 181 21.02 33.05 16.65
N MET A 182 20.12 33.52 15.78
CA MET A 182 19.80 34.93 15.59
C MET A 182 18.29 35.16 15.69
N ARG A 183 17.87 36.14 16.49
CA ARG A 183 16.45 36.37 16.81
C ARG A 183 16.12 37.84 17.05
N THR A 184 14.85 38.19 16.92
CA THR A 184 14.33 39.50 17.36
C THR A 184 14.03 39.50 18.88
N ASN A 185 14.54 40.48 19.63
CA ASN A 185 14.31 40.59 21.07
C ASN A 185 12.86 41.03 21.35
N ASN A 186 12.02 40.12 21.86
CA ASN A 186 10.67 40.45 22.32
C ASN A 186 10.61 40.22 23.84
N THR A 187 10.55 41.32 24.61
CA THR A 187 10.46 41.37 26.07
C THR A 187 9.07 40.97 26.58
N LYS A 188 8.58 39.80 26.20
CA LYS A 188 7.49 39.13 26.92
C LYS A 188 7.94 37.72 27.25
N SER A 189 8.44 37.54 28.48
CA SER A 189 8.57 36.21 29.09
C SER A 189 7.22 35.50 28.95
N LEU A 190 7.16 34.44 28.15
CA LEU A 190 5.99 33.59 28.04
C LEU A 190 5.68 33.07 29.45
N ASN A 191 4.47 33.35 29.94
CA ASN A 191 4.06 32.90 31.26
C ASN A 191 3.82 31.39 31.20
N ILE A 192 4.88 30.59 31.42
CA ILE A 192 4.81 29.13 31.39
C ILE A 192 3.83 28.68 32.48
N LYS A 193 2.64 28.24 32.05
CA LYS A 193 1.65 27.65 32.95
C LYS A 193 2.21 26.33 33.46
N ALA A 194 2.22 26.12 34.77
CA ALA A 194 2.71 24.91 35.43
C ALA A 194 1.76 23.69 35.27
N THR A 195 0.86 23.75 34.29
CA THR A 195 -0.10 22.69 33.96
C THR A 195 0.30 22.07 32.62
N PRO A 196 0.37 20.73 32.52
CA PRO A 196 0.68 20.04 31.28
C PRO A 196 -0.40 20.35 30.23
N LEU A 197 -0.01 20.43 28.95
CA LEU A 197 -0.93 20.64 27.84
C LEU A 197 -1.44 19.31 27.24
N LEU A 198 -1.77 18.36 28.12
CA LEU A 198 -2.35 17.05 27.78
C LEU A 198 -3.88 17.06 27.99
N THR A 199 -4.57 16.02 27.57
CA THR A 199 -6.00 15.83 27.92
C THR A 199 -6.19 15.64 29.42
N LYS A 200 -7.37 16.01 29.94
CA LYS A 200 -7.68 15.88 31.38
C LYS A 200 -7.58 14.44 31.87
N GLU A 201 -7.99 13.50 31.03
CA GLU A 201 -7.97 12.07 31.30
C GLU A 201 -6.53 11.53 31.34
N ALA A 202 -5.66 11.97 30.43
CA ALA A 202 -4.24 11.62 30.45
C ALA A 202 -3.55 12.18 31.70
N ILE A 203 -3.86 13.42 32.10
CA ILE A 203 -3.36 14.02 33.34
C ILE A 203 -3.77 13.15 34.54
N LYS A 204 -5.06 12.84 34.68
CA LYS A 204 -5.57 12.00 35.78
C LYS A 204 -4.93 10.61 35.81
N PHE A 205 -4.72 10.02 34.64
CA PHE A 205 -4.01 8.74 34.52
C PHE A 205 -2.58 8.83 35.02
N LEU A 206 -1.81 9.83 34.55
CA LEU A 206 -0.42 10.03 34.95
C LEU A 206 -0.28 10.37 36.44
N GLU A 207 -1.21 11.14 37.03
CA GLU A 207 -1.23 11.40 38.48
C GLU A 207 -1.41 10.11 39.27
N ASN A 208 -2.34 9.25 38.86
CA ASN A 208 -2.56 7.97 39.52
C ASN A 208 -1.37 7.03 39.34
N PHE A 209 -0.80 6.96 38.13
CA PHE A 209 0.35 6.12 37.82
C PHE A 209 1.58 6.53 38.66
N LEU A 210 1.92 7.82 38.70
CA LEU A 210 3.07 8.32 39.46
C LEU A 210 2.82 8.32 40.97
N LYS A 211 1.56 8.48 41.42
CA LYS A 211 1.21 8.30 42.83
C LYS A 211 1.40 6.85 43.31
N GLN A 212 1.13 5.88 42.45
CA GLN A 212 1.38 4.46 42.73
C GLN A 212 2.86 4.08 42.56
N LYS A 213 3.58 4.78 41.68
CA LYS A 213 5.01 4.55 41.38
C LYS A 213 5.81 5.86 41.50
N PRO A 214 6.03 6.39 42.72
CA PRO A 214 6.72 7.68 42.91
C PRO A 214 8.18 7.67 42.44
N ASP A 215 8.76 6.47 42.33
CA ASP A 215 10.14 6.25 41.89
C ASP A 215 10.26 5.91 40.40
N ALA A 216 9.15 5.99 39.64
CA ALA A 216 9.13 5.75 38.20
C ALA A 216 10.17 6.60 37.46
N LYS A 217 10.99 5.97 36.61
CA LYS A 217 11.95 6.65 35.73
C LYS A 217 11.21 7.17 34.51
N VAL A 218 11.22 8.49 34.33
CA VAL A 218 10.43 9.20 33.33
C VAL A 218 11.35 9.90 32.33
N LEU A 219 11.09 9.68 31.05
CA LEU A 219 11.73 10.43 29.96
C LEU A 219 10.68 11.26 29.21
N GLU A 220 10.93 12.55 29.06
CA GLU A 220 10.08 13.47 28.33
C GLU A 220 10.85 14.05 27.12
N PHE A 221 10.25 13.96 25.94
CA PHE A 221 10.71 14.68 24.74
C PHE A 221 9.83 15.90 24.54
N GLY A 222 10.42 17.10 24.62
CA GLY A 222 9.73 18.40 24.61
C GLY A 222 9.45 18.88 26.04
N SER A 223 10.21 19.86 26.50
CA SER A 223 10.09 20.40 27.86
C SER A 223 9.03 21.52 27.93
N GLY A 224 8.51 21.82 29.13
CA GLY A 224 7.53 22.89 29.29
C GLY A 224 6.78 22.87 30.62
N GLY A 225 5.48 23.18 30.55
CA GLY A 225 4.58 23.12 31.70
C GLY A 225 4.43 21.71 32.27
N SER A 226 4.50 20.69 31.42
CA SER A 226 4.52 19.28 31.80
C SER A 226 5.76 18.92 32.60
N THR A 227 6.94 19.42 32.23
CA THR A 227 8.18 19.22 33.00
C THR A 227 8.05 19.74 34.44
N ILE A 228 7.56 20.97 34.61
CA ILE A 228 7.36 21.57 35.94
C ILE A 228 6.34 20.75 36.74
N TRP A 229 5.29 20.27 36.09
CA TRP A 229 4.27 19.46 36.74
C TRP A 229 4.78 18.06 37.13
N LEU A 230 5.46 17.34 36.23
CA LEU A 230 6.08 16.02 36.48
C LEU A 230 7.15 16.09 37.57
N SER A 231 7.91 17.19 37.65
CA SER A 231 8.93 17.38 38.68
C SER A 231 8.35 17.41 40.11
N LYS A 232 7.04 17.61 40.27
CA LYS A 232 6.35 17.53 41.57
C LYS A 232 5.87 16.13 41.91
N LEU A 233 5.88 15.21 40.94
CA LEU A 233 5.28 13.88 41.03
C LEU A 233 6.31 12.74 41.01
N THR A 234 7.50 12.96 40.44
CA THR A 234 8.59 11.98 40.41
C THR A 234 9.94 12.65 40.68
N LYS A 235 10.86 11.90 41.29
CA LYS A 235 12.26 12.30 41.52
C LYS A 235 13.21 11.90 40.37
N ASN A 236 12.74 11.09 39.42
CA ASN A 236 13.55 10.49 38.35
C ASN A 236 13.09 10.98 36.97
N LEU A 237 13.14 12.29 36.73
CA LEU A 237 12.71 12.91 35.47
C LEU A 237 13.90 13.39 34.64
N THR A 238 13.97 12.92 33.39
CA THR A 238 14.84 13.47 32.34
C THR A 238 13.98 14.12 31.27
N SER A 239 14.22 15.40 30.97
CA SER A 239 13.48 16.15 29.95
C SER A 239 14.42 16.68 28.86
N ILE A 240 14.10 16.36 27.61
CA ILE A 240 14.92 16.69 26.44
C ILE A 240 14.26 17.82 25.66
N GLU A 241 15.01 18.90 25.43
CA GLU A 241 14.55 20.07 24.68
C GLU A 241 15.48 20.34 23.50
N HIS A 242 14.92 20.81 22.38
CA HIS A 242 15.66 21.20 21.19
C HIS A 242 15.84 22.72 21.06
N ASP A 243 14.94 23.50 21.66
CA ASP A 243 14.99 24.96 21.64
C ASP A 243 15.73 25.49 22.87
N GLY A 244 16.92 26.06 22.66
CA GLY A 244 17.78 26.55 23.75
C GLY A 244 17.16 27.68 24.57
N MET A 245 16.36 28.56 23.96
CA MET A 245 15.68 29.63 24.69
C MET A 245 14.60 29.06 25.61
N TRP A 246 13.78 28.16 25.07
CA TRP A 246 12.72 27.52 25.81
C TRP A 246 13.28 26.65 26.94
N PHE A 247 14.36 25.92 26.67
CA PHE A 247 15.12 25.15 27.65
C PHE A 247 15.54 26.02 28.85
N ASN A 248 16.17 27.17 28.59
CA ASN A 248 16.61 28.10 29.64
C ASN A 248 15.42 28.66 30.43
N GLN A 249 14.34 29.04 29.75
CA GLN A 249 13.13 29.54 30.41
C GLN A 249 12.47 28.48 31.32
N VAL A 250 12.40 27.23 30.86
CA VAL A 250 11.85 26.12 31.65
C VAL A 250 12.76 25.81 32.85
N LYS A 251 14.08 25.76 32.64
CA LYS A 251 15.08 25.53 33.69
C LYS A 251 15.02 26.60 34.79
N ASP A 252 15.02 27.87 34.41
CA ASP A 252 14.87 29.01 35.33
C ASP A 252 13.55 28.94 36.08
N ARG A 253 12.47 28.52 35.41
CA ARG A 253 11.16 28.40 36.03
C ARG A 253 11.16 27.29 37.07
N ILE A 254 11.72 26.12 36.78
CA ILE A 254 11.85 24.99 37.72
C ILE A 254 12.61 25.43 38.97
N GLN A 255 13.75 26.12 38.81
CA GLN A 255 14.55 26.62 39.95
C GLN A 255 13.78 27.60 40.85
N LYS A 256 12.84 28.35 40.28
CA LYS A 256 11.99 29.32 41.02
C LYS A 256 10.74 28.68 41.63
N GLN A 257 10.41 27.43 41.32
CA GLN A 257 9.25 26.74 41.89
C GLN A 257 9.58 26.08 43.22
N LYS A 258 8.68 26.20 44.19
CA LYS A 258 8.75 25.44 45.45
C LYS A 258 8.20 24.03 45.22
N ASN A 259 8.78 23.05 45.91
CA ASN A 259 8.35 21.64 45.93
C ASN A 259 8.53 20.88 44.60
N CYS A 260 9.54 21.22 43.81
CA CYS A 260 9.95 20.44 42.64
C CYS A 260 11.18 19.58 42.99
N HIS A 261 11.19 18.32 42.57
CA HIS A 261 12.38 17.49 42.55
C HIS A 261 13.36 17.98 41.46
N PRO A 262 14.67 17.69 41.60
CA PRO A 262 15.64 17.96 40.53
C PRO A 262 15.24 17.28 39.23
N VAL A 263 15.41 17.99 38.11
CA VAL A 263 15.12 17.48 36.76
C VAL A 263 16.43 17.43 35.97
N GLU A 264 16.73 16.29 35.35
CA GLU A 264 17.82 16.17 34.40
C GLU A 264 17.41 16.78 33.06
N MET A 265 17.61 18.09 32.92
CA MET A 265 17.33 18.83 31.71
C MET A 265 18.47 18.68 30.69
N LYS A 266 18.17 18.23 29.46
CA LYS A 266 19.16 18.15 28.36
C LYS A 266 18.73 18.98 27.15
N LEU A 267 19.63 19.84 26.67
CA LEU A 267 19.48 20.56 25.41
C LEU A 267 20.12 19.71 24.30
N LEU A 268 19.34 19.31 23.30
CA LEU A 268 19.81 18.49 22.19
C LEU A 268 19.10 18.88 20.88
N ALA A 269 19.90 19.29 19.89
CA ALA A 269 19.40 19.58 18.55
C ALA A 269 19.05 18.29 17.78
N ARG A 270 18.30 18.44 16.67
CA ARG A 270 17.95 17.30 15.83
C ARG A 270 19.20 16.66 15.20
N PRO A 271 19.26 15.32 15.07
CA PRO A 271 18.25 14.34 15.48
C PRO A 271 18.34 13.98 16.98
N TYR A 272 17.42 14.47 17.80
CA TYR A 272 17.57 14.35 19.26
C TYR A 272 17.00 13.05 19.86
N HIS A 273 16.38 12.20 19.04
CA HIS A 273 16.05 10.82 19.41
C HIS A 273 17.29 9.96 19.67
N THR A 274 18.48 10.38 19.20
CA THR A 274 19.78 9.73 19.47
C THR A 274 20.09 9.62 20.96
N ILE A 275 19.50 10.49 21.80
CA ILE A 275 19.64 10.37 23.27
C ILE A 275 19.14 9.02 23.80
N CYS A 276 18.22 8.36 23.10
CA CYS A 276 17.72 7.02 23.45
C CYS A 276 18.84 5.98 23.55
N GLU A 277 19.95 6.15 22.80
CA GLU A 277 21.10 5.24 22.84
C GLU A 277 21.84 5.27 24.18
N LYS A 278 21.69 6.36 24.95
CA LYS A 278 22.31 6.50 26.28
C LYS A 278 21.51 5.84 27.39
N PHE A 279 20.28 5.40 27.11
CA PHE A 279 19.46 4.68 28.07
C PHE A 279 19.58 3.18 27.85
N PRO A 280 19.76 2.38 28.92
CA PRO A 280 19.69 0.93 28.79
C PRO A 280 18.31 0.48 28.28
N ALA A 281 18.25 -0.64 27.57
CA ALA A 281 16.98 -1.27 27.21
C ALA A 281 16.17 -1.60 28.48
N GLU A 282 14.84 -1.51 28.38
CA GLU A 282 13.90 -1.84 29.47
C GLU A 282 14.23 -1.16 30.82
N SER A 283 14.62 0.11 30.77
CA SER A 283 15.05 0.88 31.95
C SER A 283 14.05 1.95 32.40
N LEU A 284 13.09 2.32 31.55
CA LEU A 284 12.15 3.43 31.78
C LEU A 284 10.73 2.93 32.07
N ASP A 285 10.03 3.61 32.98
CA ASP A 285 8.66 3.28 33.40
C ASP A 285 7.62 4.09 32.61
N LEU A 286 7.98 5.32 32.21
CA LEU A 286 7.11 6.23 31.47
C LEU A 286 7.94 7.04 30.46
N ILE A 287 7.46 7.13 29.23
CA ILE A 287 8.04 7.98 28.18
C ILE A 287 6.94 8.85 27.56
N ILE A 288 7.16 10.15 27.48
CA ILE A 288 6.21 11.13 26.91
C ILE A 288 6.84 11.79 25.68
N VAL A 289 6.14 11.74 24.56
CA VAL A 289 6.56 12.34 23.30
C VAL A 289 5.66 13.54 22.94
N ASP A 290 6.12 14.75 23.28
CA ASP A 290 5.43 16.02 22.96
C ASP A 290 6.36 17.06 22.29
N GLY A 291 7.53 16.65 21.81
CA GLY A 291 8.53 17.53 21.19
C GLY A 291 8.46 17.60 19.65
N ARG A 292 9.63 17.64 19.01
CA ARG A 292 9.87 17.47 17.57
C ARG A 292 10.26 16.01 17.24
N ASP A 293 10.44 15.71 15.95
CA ASP A 293 10.81 14.36 15.46
C ASP A 293 10.02 13.21 16.11
N ARG A 294 8.72 13.44 16.38
CA ARG A 294 7.93 12.61 17.29
C ARG A 294 7.92 11.14 16.90
N VAL A 295 7.83 10.84 15.61
CA VAL A 295 7.85 9.46 15.11
C VAL A 295 9.16 8.75 15.45
N LYS A 296 10.31 9.38 15.17
CA LYS A 296 11.63 8.80 15.47
C LYS A 296 11.87 8.70 16.98
N CYS A 297 11.43 9.69 17.76
CA CYS A 297 11.50 9.62 19.22
C CYS A 297 10.63 8.48 19.76
N PHE A 298 9.42 8.32 19.23
CA PHE A 298 8.48 7.28 19.61
C PHE A 298 9.02 5.88 19.28
N GLU A 299 9.51 5.67 18.07
CA GLU A 299 10.13 4.42 17.63
C GLU A 299 11.35 4.06 18.48
N ALA A 300 12.29 5.00 18.68
CA ALA A 300 13.49 4.77 19.47
C ALA A 300 13.19 4.47 20.95
N SER A 301 12.03 4.91 21.45
CA SER A 301 11.60 4.74 22.85
C SER A 301 11.08 3.33 23.17
N ILE A 302 10.61 2.57 22.16
CA ILE A 302 9.96 1.26 22.36
C ILE A 302 10.87 0.29 23.13
N LYS A 303 12.15 0.23 22.77
CA LYS A 303 13.14 -0.67 23.40
C LYS A 303 13.53 -0.26 24.83
N LEU A 304 13.32 1.00 25.20
CA LEU A 304 13.74 1.55 26.48
C LEU A 304 12.72 1.29 27.60
N LEU A 305 11.47 1.04 27.22
CA LEU A 305 10.37 0.91 28.15
C LEU A 305 10.37 -0.46 28.83
N LYS A 306 10.19 -0.52 30.14
CA LYS A 306 10.00 -1.77 30.89
C LYS A 306 8.70 -2.45 30.50
N PRO A 307 8.59 -3.78 30.65
CA PRO A 307 7.28 -4.44 30.65
C PRO A 307 6.33 -3.77 31.66
N GLY A 308 5.09 -3.49 31.25
CA GLY A 308 4.11 -2.70 32.02
C GLY A 308 4.40 -1.18 32.08
N GLY A 309 5.38 -0.69 31.31
CA GLY A 309 5.67 0.73 31.19
C GLY A 309 4.78 1.44 30.17
N ILE A 310 4.69 2.77 30.26
CA ILE A 310 3.79 3.59 29.45
C ILE A 310 4.55 4.43 28.42
N LEU A 311 4.14 4.38 27.15
CA LEU A 311 4.62 5.27 26.09
C LEU A 311 3.47 6.15 25.60
N MET A 312 3.62 7.46 25.74
CA MET A 312 2.56 8.45 25.49
C MET A 312 2.93 9.39 24.34
N LEU A 313 1.95 9.69 23.49
CA LEU A 313 2.07 10.60 22.35
C LEU A 313 0.97 11.67 22.41
N ASP A 314 1.36 12.94 22.45
CA ASP A 314 0.42 14.07 22.34
C ASP A 314 0.18 14.47 20.87
N ASP A 315 -0.95 15.12 20.60
CA ASP A 315 -1.44 15.44 19.25
C ASP A 315 -1.43 14.22 18.29
N ALA A 316 -1.75 13.04 18.81
CA ALA A 316 -1.64 11.77 18.11
C ALA A 316 -2.65 11.59 16.96
N GLN A 317 -3.69 12.43 16.87
CA GLN A 317 -4.68 12.40 15.78
C GLN A 317 -4.14 12.85 14.42
N ARG A 318 -2.95 13.46 14.37
CA ARG A 318 -2.36 13.93 13.12
C ARG A 318 -1.89 12.76 12.27
N GLU A 319 -2.30 12.73 11.01
CA GLU A 319 -2.02 11.67 10.03
C GLU A 319 -0.53 11.31 9.94
N ARG A 320 0.37 12.29 9.99
CA ARG A 320 1.83 12.08 9.97
C ARG A 320 2.39 11.22 11.13
N TYR A 321 1.59 10.97 12.16
CA TYR A 321 1.95 10.12 13.31
C TYR A 321 1.26 8.75 13.26
N GLN A 322 0.51 8.43 12.19
CA GLN A 322 -0.10 7.11 12.02
C GLN A 322 0.96 6.01 12.01
N GLN A 323 2.07 6.24 11.29
CA GLN A 323 3.22 5.32 11.29
C GLN A 323 3.76 4.98 12.69
N ALA A 324 3.73 5.92 13.64
CA ALA A 324 4.16 5.65 15.01
C ALA A 324 3.13 4.80 15.78
N GLN A 325 1.84 5.03 15.53
CA GLN A 325 0.75 4.26 16.12
C GLN A 325 0.74 2.81 15.61
N ASP A 326 1.04 2.61 14.33
CA ASP A 326 1.06 1.30 13.68
C ASP A 326 2.16 0.38 14.25
N LEU A 327 3.24 0.94 14.80
CA LEU A 327 4.32 0.19 15.46
C LEU A 327 3.84 -0.57 16.71
N LEU A 328 2.81 -0.06 17.39
CA LEU A 328 2.33 -0.57 18.69
C LEU A 328 0.88 -1.03 18.64
N LYS A 329 0.40 -1.43 17.45
CA LYS A 329 -0.96 -1.95 17.26
C LYS A 329 -1.32 -3.13 18.18
N ASP A 330 -0.31 -3.86 18.65
CA ASP A 330 -0.45 -5.06 19.49
C ASP A 330 -0.25 -4.74 21.00
N TRP A 331 -0.14 -3.46 21.38
CA TRP A 331 -0.05 -3.03 22.79
C TRP A 331 -1.40 -2.50 23.28
N GLN A 332 -1.67 -2.60 24.58
CA GLN A 332 -2.89 -2.01 25.14
C GLN A 332 -2.92 -0.51 24.89
N PHE A 333 -3.93 -0.05 24.17
CA PHE A 333 -4.06 1.31 23.66
C PHE A 333 -5.17 2.07 24.38
N THR A 334 -4.87 3.29 24.82
CA THR A 334 -5.88 4.23 25.33
C THR A 334 -5.86 5.53 24.55
N LYS A 335 -7.06 5.95 24.13
CA LYS A 335 -7.31 7.21 23.42
C LYS A 335 -8.13 8.16 24.27
N THR A 336 -7.66 9.39 24.39
CA THR A 336 -8.39 10.45 25.08
C THR A 336 -8.47 11.71 24.21
N VAL A 337 -9.57 12.44 24.36
CA VAL A 337 -9.85 13.66 23.58
C VAL A 337 -10.41 14.71 24.52
N SER A 338 -9.79 15.89 24.52
CA SER A 338 -10.27 17.04 25.29
C SER A 338 -10.16 18.31 24.43
N ASN A 339 -11.30 18.92 24.10
CA ASN A 339 -11.39 19.99 23.10
C ASN A 339 -10.79 19.57 21.75
N THR A 340 -9.76 20.27 21.28
CA THR A 340 -9.03 19.96 20.03
C THR A 340 -7.77 19.11 20.24
N ARG A 341 -7.48 18.66 21.48
CA ARG A 341 -6.29 17.88 21.83
C ARG A 341 -6.58 16.41 21.96
N HIS A 342 -5.64 15.61 21.49
CA HIS A 342 -5.71 14.15 21.48
C HIS A 342 -4.41 13.58 22.04
N THR A 343 -4.47 13.00 23.24
CA THR A 343 -3.33 12.34 23.88
C THR A 343 -3.61 10.86 23.91
N TYR A 344 -2.75 10.08 23.26
CA TYR A 344 -2.84 8.62 23.21
C TYR A 344 -1.67 8.00 23.98
N TRP A 345 -1.88 6.84 24.58
CA TRP A 345 -0.77 6.08 25.16
C TRP A 345 -0.96 4.58 25.01
N TRP A 346 0.17 3.88 25.07
CA TRP A 346 0.26 2.43 24.98
C TRP A 346 0.97 1.89 26.23
N GLU A 347 0.50 0.76 26.73
CA GLU A 347 1.15 0.02 27.80
C GLU A 347 1.93 -1.17 27.22
N LYS A 348 3.23 -1.25 27.52
CA LYS A 348 4.06 -2.37 27.10
C LYS A 348 3.55 -3.64 27.78
N PRO A 349 3.29 -4.73 27.05
CA PRO A 349 2.90 -5.99 27.66
C PRO A 349 3.90 -6.40 28.75
N LEU A 350 3.39 -6.86 29.89
CA LEU A 350 4.21 -7.50 30.92
C LEU A 350 4.89 -8.73 30.28
N GLN A 351 6.21 -8.86 30.42
CA GLN A 351 6.86 -10.15 30.25
C GLN A 351 6.29 -11.03 31.36
N GLU A 352 5.62 -12.11 31.00
CA GLU A 352 4.99 -12.99 31.98
C GLU A 352 6.05 -13.60 32.91
N ALA A 353 6.18 -13.00 34.10
CA ALA A 353 6.52 -13.75 35.28
C ALA A 353 5.33 -14.66 35.58
N ILE A 354 5.52 -15.97 35.41
CA ILE A 354 4.59 -17.01 35.85
C ILE A 354 4.39 -16.84 37.36
N TYR A 355 3.26 -16.26 37.76
CA TYR A 355 2.87 -16.23 39.16
C TYR A 355 2.02 -17.45 39.47
N LEU A 356 2.61 -18.39 40.20
CA LEU A 356 1.94 -19.48 40.91
C LEU A 356 0.93 -18.90 41.90
N GLY A 357 -0.36 -19.07 41.60
CA GLY A 357 -1.45 -18.85 42.55
C GLY A 357 -1.98 -20.18 43.06
N LYS A 358 -1.52 -20.62 44.23
CA LYS A 358 -2.23 -21.62 45.04
C LYS A 358 -3.62 -21.08 45.38
N ASN A 359 -4.66 -21.86 45.12
CA ASN A 359 -5.79 -21.98 46.04
C ASN A 359 -6.36 -23.39 45.96
N GLN A 360 -6.48 -23.99 47.14
CA GLN A 360 -7.06 -25.30 47.42
C GLN A 360 -8.58 -25.26 47.23
N SER A 361 -9.14 -26.29 46.60
CA SER A 361 -10.25 -27.06 47.18
C SER A 361 -10.53 -28.33 46.37
N THR A 362 -10.36 -29.46 47.05
CA THR A 362 -11.07 -30.75 46.87
C THR A 362 -10.97 -31.45 45.50
N PHE A 363 -10.05 -32.40 45.44
CA PHE A 363 -10.26 -33.70 44.79
C PHE A 363 -11.61 -34.27 45.26
N GLU A 364 -12.31 -34.97 44.37
CA GLU A 364 -13.64 -35.58 44.56
C GLU A 364 -14.83 -34.67 44.18
N GLU A 365 -15.00 -34.40 42.88
CA GLU A 365 -16.29 -34.52 42.18
C GLU A 365 -16.06 -34.37 40.66
N ASN A 366 -16.63 -35.31 39.90
CA ASN A 366 -16.21 -35.68 38.55
C ASN A 366 -16.69 -34.71 37.46
N VAL A 367 -15.75 -34.33 36.57
CA VAL A 367 -15.92 -33.74 35.23
C VAL A 367 -16.66 -32.39 35.16
N VAL A 368 -15.91 -31.31 35.33
CA VAL A 368 -16.32 -29.95 34.93
C VAL A 368 -15.92 -29.72 33.47
N ILE A 369 -16.91 -29.35 32.66
CA ILE A 369 -16.79 -28.91 31.27
C ILE A 369 -15.75 -27.78 31.18
N ALA A 370 -14.86 -27.85 30.19
CA ALA A 370 -13.79 -26.88 29.92
C ALA A 370 -14.19 -25.43 30.28
N ASP A 371 -13.64 -24.91 31.38
CA ASP A 371 -13.74 -23.50 31.70
C ASP A 371 -12.86 -22.71 30.72
N VAL A 372 -13.51 -21.86 29.93
CA VAL A 372 -12.87 -21.02 28.91
C VAL A 372 -12.43 -19.72 29.56
N SER A 373 -11.12 -19.54 29.72
CA SER A 373 -10.56 -18.20 29.92
C SER A 373 -10.63 -17.44 28.59
N ILE A 374 -11.46 -16.39 28.56
CA ILE A 374 -11.79 -15.56 27.40
C ILE A 374 -10.52 -15.13 26.64
N ALA A 375 -10.41 -15.54 25.38
CA ALA A 375 -9.47 -14.96 24.42
C ALA A 375 -9.85 -13.49 24.17
N LYS A 376 -8.96 -12.55 24.50
CA LYS A 376 -8.97 -11.23 23.88
C LYS A 376 -8.47 -11.40 22.44
N GLU A 377 -9.11 -10.72 21.48
CA GLU A 377 -8.85 -10.80 20.03
C GLU A 377 -7.39 -10.52 19.60
N GLU A 378 -6.52 -10.08 20.52
CA GLU A 378 -5.11 -9.73 20.26
C GLU A 378 -4.10 -10.87 20.54
N ASN A 379 -4.53 -12.00 21.12
CA ASN A 379 -3.61 -13.12 21.44
C ASN A 379 -3.67 -14.23 20.38
N ARG A 380 -2.53 -14.52 19.74
CA ARG A 380 -2.33 -15.63 18.77
C ARG A 380 -2.18 -17.01 19.40
N LEU A 381 -2.64 -17.17 20.64
CA LEU A 381 -2.59 -18.39 21.43
C LEU A 381 -3.98 -18.64 22.02
N PHE A 382 -4.46 -19.88 21.96
CA PHE A 382 -5.74 -20.28 22.52
C PHE A 382 -5.53 -21.39 23.56
N GLN A 383 -5.82 -21.13 24.84
CA GLN A 383 -5.62 -22.10 25.91
C GLN A 383 -6.90 -22.92 26.16
N ILE A 384 -6.74 -24.22 26.35
CA ILE A 384 -7.78 -25.16 26.75
C ILE A 384 -7.32 -25.85 28.04
N GLN A 385 -8.10 -25.71 29.11
CA GLN A 385 -7.89 -26.45 30.34
C GLN A 385 -8.50 -27.86 30.21
N ASN A 386 -7.80 -28.87 30.74
CA ASN A 386 -8.19 -30.28 30.67
C ASN A 386 -8.49 -30.74 29.23
N ALA A 387 -7.64 -30.33 28.29
CA ALA A 387 -7.82 -30.59 26.87
C ALA A 387 -7.68 -32.07 26.54
N ILE A 388 -8.61 -32.59 25.74
CA ILE A 388 -8.51 -33.94 25.17
C ILE A 388 -7.90 -33.87 23.78
N VAL A 389 -6.87 -34.67 23.54
CA VAL A 389 -6.26 -34.85 22.21
C VAL A 389 -6.36 -36.32 21.81
N LYS A 390 -6.94 -36.56 20.64
CA LYS A 390 -7.15 -37.89 20.07
C LYS A 390 -6.08 -38.19 19.01
N PRO A 391 -5.69 -39.46 18.83
CA PRO A 391 -4.88 -39.85 17.69
C PRO A 391 -5.63 -39.56 16.38
N ILE A 392 -4.87 -39.45 15.29
CA ILE A 392 -5.48 -39.31 13.98
C ILE A 392 -6.02 -40.68 13.54
N LEU A 393 -7.32 -40.76 13.30
CA LEU A 393 -8.03 -41.99 12.91
C LEU A 393 -8.12 -42.15 11.39
N ARG A 394 -8.22 -41.03 10.65
CA ARG A 394 -8.25 -41.01 9.19
C ARG A 394 -7.57 -39.74 8.66
N LEU A 395 -6.58 -39.93 7.79
CA LEU A 395 -5.91 -38.88 6.99
C LEU A 395 -6.33 -39.02 5.53
N GLU A 396 -7.49 -38.48 5.18
CA GLU A 396 -7.87 -38.31 3.78
C GLU A 396 -8.02 -36.83 3.44
N PRO A 397 -7.75 -36.41 2.17
CA PRO A 397 -7.83 -35.00 1.76
C PRO A 397 -9.19 -34.32 2.04
N ARG A 398 -10.26 -35.10 2.25
CA ARG A 398 -11.62 -34.61 2.47
C ARG A 398 -12.21 -34.98 3.84
N ASN A 399 -11.58 -35.86 4.61
CA ASN A 399 -12.09 -36.40 5.87
C ASN A 399 -10.94 -36.57 6.85
N TRP A 400 -10.79 -35.58 7.73
CA TRP A 400 -9.78 -35.56 8.78
C TRP A 400 -10.42 -35.91 10.12
N VAL A 401 -10.00 -37.00 10.76
CA VAL A 401 -10.62 -37.42 12.03
C VAL A 401 -9.53 -37.60 13.07
N GLY A 402 -9.62 -36.87 14.19
CA GLY A 402 -8.65 -36.87 15.30
C GLY A 402 -8.09 -35.48 15.60
N GLY A 403 -7.15 -35.39 16.55
CA GLY A 403 -6.58 -34.11 17.01
C GLY A 403 -7.25 -33.59 18.30
N VAL A 404 -7.13 -32.29 18.56
CA VAL A 404 -7.74 -31.65 19.74
C VAL A 404 -9.26 -31.71 19.64
N VAL A 405 -9.91 -32.10 20.73
CA VAL A 405 -11.37 -31.96 20.89
C VAL A 405 -11.65 -30.50 21.22
N PHE A 406 -12.12 -29.74 20.22
CA PHE A 406 -12.28 -28.30 20.35
C PHE A 406 -13.57 -27.92 21.11
N PRO A 407 -13.52 -26.89 21.97
CA PRO A 407 -14.74 -26.32 22.53
C PRO A 407 -15.54 -25.57 21.43
N LYS A 408 -16.86 -25.48 21.60
CA LYS A 408 -17.79 -24.95 20.57
C LYS A 408 -17.44 -23.52 20.13
N ASP A 409 -16.85 -22.73 21.01
CA ASP A 409 -16.52 -21.31 20.87
C ASP A 409 -15.10 -21.02 20.38
N MET A 410 -14.22 -22.02 20.22
CA MET A 410 -12.85 -21.79 19.77
C MET A 410 -12.79 -21.09 18.40
N PRO A 411 -12.12 -19.94 18.24
CA PRO A 411 -12.02 -19.27 16.95
C PRO A 411 -11.37 -20.17 15.91
N GLY A 412 -11.96 -20.22 14.71
CA GLY A 412 -11.48 -21.20 13.72
C GLY A 412 -10.05 -20.94 13.25
N ILE A 413 -9.48 -19.75 13.45
CA ILE A 413 -8.09 -19.43 13.10
C ILE A 413 -7.08 -20.34 13.83
N PHE A 414 -7.47 -20.88 14.99
CA PHE A 414 -6.68 -21.84 15.75
C PHE A 414 -6.94 -23.29 15.33
N ARG A 415 -8.03 -23.57 14.62
CA ARG A 415 -8.39 -24.92 14.15
C ARG A 415 -7.52 -25.31 12.96
N HIS A 416 -7.38 -26.62 12.70
CA HIS A 416 -6.76 -27.09 11.46
C HIS A 416 -7.74 -26.89 10.30
N ARG A 417 -7.30 -26.22 9.23
CA ARG A 417 -8.16 -25.76 8.14
C ARG A 417 -7.56 -26.14 6.78
N ARG A 418 -8.40 -26.65 5.88
CA ARG A 418 -8.09 -26.84 4.46
C ARG A 418 -9.25 -26.29 3.62
N PRO A 419 -9.01 -25.41 2.63
CA PRO A 419 -10.10 -24.92 1.79
C PRO A 419 -10.57 -26.03 0.83
N LYS A 420 -11.87 -26.06 0.59
CA LYS A 420 -12.44 -26.86 -0.49
C LYS A 420 -12.24 -26.09 -1.80
N ILE A 421 -11.59 -26.69 -2.80
CA ILE A 421 -11.40 -26.08 -4.12
C ILE A 421 -12.74 -26.16 -4.87
N GLN A 422 -13.64 -25.21 -4.59
CA GLN A 422 -14.84 -24.86 -5.35
C GLN A 422 -14.99 -23.33 -5.33
N LYS A 423 -15.88 -22.79 -6.18
CA LYS A 423 -16.11 -21.37 -6.48
C LYS A 423 -16.20 -20.42 -5.28
N ASP A 424 -16.49 -20.93 -4.08
CA ASP A 424 -16.45 -20.21 -2.81
C ASP A 424 -15.49 -20.93 -1.84
N MET A 425 -14.41 -20.25 -1.41
CA MET A 425 -13.49 -20.77 -0.38
C MET A 425 -14.23 -20.89 0.97
N LYS A 426 -14.85 -22.03 1.24
CA LYS A 426 -15.35 -22.38 2.57
C LYS A 426 -14.32 -23.26 3.29
N TYR A 427 -13.82 -22.80 4.43
CA TYR A 427 -13.06 -23.63 5.36
C TYR A 427 -13.98 -24.72 5.91
N GLN A 428 -13.61 -25.99 5.76
CA GLN A 428 -14.31 -27.09 6.42
C GLN A 428 -13.63 -27.38 7.75
N ASP A 429 -14.31 -27.06 8.84
CA ASP A 429 -14.00 -27.64 10.14
C ASP A 429 -14.40 -29.12 10.08
N VAL A 430 -13.47 -30.03 10.38
CA VAL A 430 -13.81 -31.45 10.48
C VAL A 430 -14.00 -31.78 11.97
N PHE A 431 -15.24 -32.08 12.33
CA PHE A 431 -15.70 -32.18 13.71
C PHE A 431 -15.40 -33.55 14.34
N ILE A 432 -15.03 -33.54 15.61
CA ILE A 432 -15.47 -34.54 16.60
C ILE A 432 -16.20 -33.72 17.67
N GLN A 433 -17.52 -33.87 17.80
CA GLN A 433 -18.32 -33.12 18.78
C GLN A 433 -18.10 -33.66 20.21
N VAL A 434 -18.12 -32.76 21.19
CA VAL A 434 -18.07 -33.08 22.63
C VAL A 434 -19.24 -33.96 23.07
N ASP A 435 -20.41 -33.77 22.44
CA ASP A 435 -21.68 -34.42 22.82
C ASP A 435 -21.67 -35.95 22.57
N ASP A 436 -20.77 -36.46 21.71
CA ASP A 436 -20.62 -37.91 21.45
C ASP A 436 -19.78 -38.65 22.50
N TYR A 437 -19.24 -37.96 23.52
CA TYR A 437 -18.12 -38.48 24.33
C TYR A 437 -18.33 -38.56 25.85
N ILE A 438 -19.53 -38.32 26.36
CA ILE A 438 -19.80 -38.37 27.81
C ILE A 438 -19.64 -39.80 28.40
N ASN A 439 -19.59 -40.86 27.58
CA ASN A 439 -19.69 -42.24 28.07
C ASN A 439 -18.40 -43.10 28.08
N ASN A 440 -17.20 -42.56 27.77
CA ASN A 440 -15.98 -43.40 27.67
C ASN A 440 -14.69 -42.76 28.24
N PHE A 441 -14.78 -42.08 29.39
CA PHE A 441 -13.64 -41.38 30.03
C PHE A 441 -12.62 -42.26 30.76
N ASN A 442 -12.83 -43.58 30.86
CA ASN A 442 -12.08 -44.41 31.81
C ASN A 442 -10.63 -44.79 31.43
N ASN A 443 -10.11 -44.44 30.24
CA ASN A 443 -8.80 -44.92 29.76
C ASN A 443 -7.84 -43.84 29.17
N CYS A 444 -8.05 -42.54 29.43
CA CYS A 444 -7.15 -41.50 28.91
C CYS A 444 -5.87 -41.35 29.76
N LYS A 445 -4.70 -41.25 29.12
CA LYS A 445 -3.45 -40.88 29.82
C LYS A 445 -3.44 -39.39 30.11
N PHE A 446 -3.32 -38.99 31.38
CA PHE A 446 -3.28 -37.60 31.81
C PHE A 446 -1.84 -37.06 31.89
N TYR A 447 -1.65 -35.82 31.43
CA TYR A 447 -0.39 -35.09 31.46
C TYR A 447 -0.57 -33.76 32.23
N PRO A 448 -0.04 -33.65 33.47
CA PRO A 448 -0.05 -32.40 34.22
C PRO A 448 0.93 -31.38 33.64
N GLY A 449 0.66 -30.09 33.81
CA GLY A 449 1.51 -28.98 33.33
C GLY A 449 0.96 -28.21 32.12
N THR A 450 1.85 -27.53 31.40
CA THR A 450 1.53 -26.63 30.28
C THR A 450 2.19 -27.10 28.99
N TYR A 451 1.37 -27.32 27.94
CA TYR A 451 1.80 -27.92 26.69
C TYR A 451 1.38 -27.08 25.48
N ILE A 452 2.12 -27.19 24.37
CA ILE A 452 1.79 -26.56 23.09
C ILE A 452 1.26 -27.61 22.12
N TYR A 453 0.14 -27.31 21.45
CA TYR A 453 -0.36 -28.16 20.38
C TYR A 453 0.38 -27.89 19.06
N GLY A 454 1.17 -28.86 18.62
CA GLY A 454 1.93 -28.82 17.37
C GLY A 454 1.10 -29.20 16.14
N GLY A 455 -0.14 -29.64 16.29
CA GLY A 455 -0.97 -30.11 15.19
C GLY A 455 -0.84 -31.62 14.96
N SER A 456 -1.17 -32.06 13.75
CA SER A 456 -0.90 -33.44 13.33
C SER A 456 0.40 -33.53 12.55
N ILE A 457 1.03 -34.69 12.56
CA ILE A 457 2.17 -34.96 11.69
C ILE A 457 1.77 -35.86 10.53
N SER A 458 1.93 -35.34 9.32
CA SER A 458 1.83 -36.13 8.09
C SER A 458 3.13 -36.91 7.88
N PRO A 459 3.08 -38.19 7.49
CA PRO A 459 4.28 -38.92 7.08
C PRO A 459 4.84 -38.41 5.74
N HIS A 460 4.09 -37.59 5.00
CA HIS A 460 4.53 -37.02 3.73
C HIS A 460 5.27 -35.69 3.94
N PHE A 461 6.54 -35.64 3.53
CA PHE A 461 7.47 -34.51 3.67
C PHE A 461 6.83 -33.14 3.46
N GLY A 462 6.23 -32.90 2.28
CA GLY A 462 5.66 -31.60 1.95
C GLY A 462 4.54 -31.16 2.90
N HIS A 463 3.64 -32.08 3.26
CA HIS A 463 2.51 -31.76 4.14
C HIS A 463 2.97 -31.47 5.57
N ALA A 464 4.00 -32.18 6.05
CA ALA A 464 4.57 -31.89 7.36
C ALA A 464 5.19 -30.48 7.42
N LEU A 465 5.91 -30.06 6.37
CA LEU A 465 6.54 -28.75 6.33
C LEU A 465 5.54 -27.60 6.09
N THR A 466 4.47 -27.82 5.33
CA THR A 466 3.49 -26.77 5.01
C THR A 466 2.29 -26.69 5.97
N GLU A 467 2.15 -27.65 6.88
CA GLU A 467 0.98 -27.74 7.78
C GLU A 467 1.35 -28.07 9.23
N GLY A 468 2.50 -28.68 9.50
CA GLY A 468 2.88 -29.21 10.80
C GLY A 468 3.82 -28.33 11.62
N ILE A 469 4.77 -27.65 10.98
CA ILE A 469 5.80 -26.88 11.72
C ILE A 469 5.35 -25.47 12.11
N HIS A 470 4.27 -24.96 11.52
CA HIS A 470 3.89 -23.54 11.61
C HIS A 470 3.23 -23.14 12.93
N ARG A 471 3.06 -24.07 13.88
CA ARG A 471 2.60 -23.76 15.24
C ARG A 471 3.74 -23.76 16.26
N LEU A 472 4.91 -24.26 15.85
CA LEU A 472 6.03 -24.52 16.74
C LEU A 472 6.76 -23.25 17.18
N TRP A 473 6.49 -22.11 16.52
CA TRP A 473 7.04 -20.80 16.89
C TRP A 473 6.71 -20.36 18.32
N ALA A 474 5.61 -20.87 18.88
CA ALA A 474 5.16 -20.53 20.23
C ALA A 474 5.85 -21.36 21.32
N PHE A 475 6.60 -22.40 20.95
CA PHE A 475 7.24 -23.26 21.93
C PHE A 475 8.39 -22.55 22.65
N ASN A 476 8.44 -22.73 23.96
CA ASN A 476 9.48 -22.20 24.84
C ASN A 476 9.73 -23.21 25.96
N THR A 477 10.94 -23.74 26.06
CA THR A 477 11.33 -24.78 27.02
C THR A 477 11.27 -24.35 28.49
N ASN A 478 11.29 -23.05 28.78
CA ASN A 478 11.18 -22.53 30.15
C ASN A 478 9.74 -22.42 30.65
N ILE A 479 8.78 -22.44 29.71
CA ILE A 479 7.35 -22.24 29.99
C ILE A 479 6.57 -23.54 29.77
N HIS A 480 6.96 -24.30 28.75
CA HIS A 480 6.19 -25.44 28.27
C HIS A 480 6.89 -26.77 28.60
N ASP A 481 6.11 -27.70 29.12
CA ASP A 481 6.54 -29.05 29.47
C ASP A 481 6.78 -29.91 28.23
N GLY A 482 6.03 -29.68 27.15
CA GLY A 482 6.22 -30.35 25.87
C GLY A 482 5.33 -29.86 24.73
N ILE A 483 5.50 -30.47 23.57
CA ILE A 483 4.72 -30.24 22.35
C ILE A 483 3.92 -31.48 22.01
N VAL A 484 2.61 -31.31 21.81
CA VAL A 484 1.67 -32.39 21.54
C VAL A 484 1.42 -32.52 20.05
N PHE A 485 1.71 -33.69 19.49
CA PHE A 485 1.42 -34.03 18.10
C PHE A 485 0.43 -35.19 18.01
N ALA A 486 -0.64 -34.96 17.25
CA ALA A 486 -1.57 -36.03 16.89
C ALA A 486 -1.01 -36.85 15.72
N VAL A 487 -0.92 -38.16 15.87
CA VAL A 487 -0.33 -39.04 14.85
C VAL A 487 -1.30 -40.13 14.44
N LEU A 488 -1.12 -40.65 13.21
CA LEU A 488 -1.82 -41.83 12.74
C LEU A 488 -1.10 -43.08 13.24
N PRO A 489 -1.69 -43.87 14.15
CA PRO A 489 -1.06 -45.11 14.60
C PRO A 489 -0.95 -46.10 13.44
N ARG A 490 0.11 -46.93 13.45
CA ARG A 490 0.27 -48.00 12.46
C ARG A 490 -0.88 -49.00 12.58
N ARG A 491 -1.53 -49.33 11.45
CA ARG A 491 -2.56 -50.37 11.44
C ARG A 491 -1.92 -51.72 11.83
N ASN A 492 -2.55 -52.44 12.77
CA ASN A 492 -2.19 -53.78 13.25
C ASN A 492 -0.97 -53.92 14.17
N THR A 493 -0.60 -52.89 14.93
CA THR A 493 0.40 -53.04 16.01
C THR A 493 -0.15 -52.44 17.30
N ASN A 494 -0.15 -53.18 18.42
CA ASN A 494 -0.35 -52.65 19.79
C ASN A 494 0.84 -51.77 20.25
N ASP A 495 1.64 -51.29 19.29
CA ASP A 495 2.85 -50.52 19.53
C ASP A 495 2.47 -49.07 19.84
N THR A 496 2.68 -48.68 21.09
CA THR A 496 2.40 -47.33 21.59
C THR A 496 3.49 -46.33 21.21
N ASN A 497 4.62 -46.79 20.68
CA ASN A 497 5.77 -45.96 20.34
C ASN A 497 5.73 -45.53 18.87
N TYR A 498 5.31 -44.28 18.64
CA TYR A 498 5.45 -43.65 17.32
C TYR A 498 6.89 -43.13 17.14
N THR A 499 7.53 -43.56 16.05
CA THR A 499 8.83 -43.03 15.64
C THR A 499 8.63 -42.03 14.48
N PRO A 500 8.93 -40.72 14.66
CA PRO A 500 8.87 -39.76 13.56
C PRO A 500 9.94 -40.06 12.50
N PRO A 501 9.71 -39.69 11.23
CA PRO A 501 10.74 -39.78 10.20
C PRO A 501 11.99 -38.96 10.56
N GLN A 502 13.17 -39.45 10.21
CA GLN A 502 14.44 -38.78 10.58
C GLN A 502 14.56 -37.35 10.03
N TRP A 503 14.06 -37.08 8.83
CA TRP A 503 14.02 -35.72 8.29
C TRP A 503 13.11 -34.78 9.10
N PHE A 504 12.09 -35.29 9.80
CA PHE A 504 11.25 -34.48 10.68
C PHE A 504 11.96 -34.17 12.00
N VAL A 505 12.75 -35.13 12.52
CA VAL A 505 13.64 -34.88 13.67
C VAL A 505 14.64 -33.77 13.33
N GLN A 506 15.25 -33.80 12.15
CA GLN A 506 16.13 -32.73 11.67
C GLN A 506 15.40 -31.38 11.50
N ALA A 507 14.12 -31.39 11.12
CA ALA A 507 13.31 -30.17 11.10
C ALA A 507 13.11 -29.59 12.51
N LEU A 508 12.91 -30.43 13.53
CA LEU A 508 12.84 -29.99 14.93
C LEU A 508 14.18 -29.46 15.44
N GLU A 509 15.30 -30.07 15.03
CA GLU A 509 16.65 -29.59 15.34
C GLU A 509 16.90 -28.18 14.79
N ILE A 510 16.48 -27.89 13.54
CA ILE A 510 16.54 -26.54 12.96
C ILE A 510 15.72 -25.55 13.78
N LEU A 511 14.59 -25.99 14.34
CA LEU A 511 13.71 -25.18 15.20
C LEU A 511 14.18 -25.13 16.66
N GLU A 512 15.32 -25.75 17.00
CA GLU A 512 15.86 -25.88 18.35
C GLU A 512 14.89 -26.57 19.33
N ILE A 513 14.09 -27.53 18.84
CA ILE A 513 13.11 -28.27 19.65
C ILE A 513 13.68 -29.64 20.03
N PRO A 514 13.90 -29.92 21.32
CA PRO A 514 14.36 -31.23 21.76
C PRO A 514 13.31 -32.30 21.46
N LEU A 515 13.73 -33.41 20.82
CA LEU A 515 12.83 -34.54 20.54
C LEU A 515 12.18 -35.11 21.81
N THR A 516 12.88 -35.03 22.95
CA THR A 516 12.40 -35.46 24.27
C THR A 516 11.21 -34.64 24.79
N LYS A 517 10.99 -33.45 24.25
CA LYS A 517 9.84 -32.59 24.56
C LYS A 517 8.62 -32.90 23.68
N CYS A 518 8.74 -33.78 22.68
CA CYS A 518 7.62 -34.14 21.80
C CYS A 518 6.79 -35.29 22.38
N ILE A 519 5.47 -35.10 22.42
CA ILE A 519 4.49 -36.08 22.87
C ILE A 519 3.70 -36.56 21.66
N TRP A 520 3.71 -37.87 21.44
CA TRP A 520 3.08 -38.52 20.30
C TRP A 520 1.75 -39.14 20.73
N VAL A 521 0.64 -38.53 20.35
CA VAL A 521 -0.70 -38.98 20.73
C VAL A 521 -1.10 -40.14 19.82
N THR A 522 -0.86 -41.37 20.30
CA THR A 522 -1.24 -42.64 19.66
C THR A 522 -2.54 -43.24 20.24
N ASN A 523 -2.96 -42.76 21.42
CA ASN A 523 -4.23 -43.06 22.10
C ASN A 523 -4.79 -41.75 22.70
N ASP A 524 -6.06 -41.73 23.10
CA ASP A 524 -6.67 -40.55 23.72
C ASP A 524 -5.87 -40.10 24.96
N CYS A 525 -5.47 -38.83 24.96
CA CYS A 525 -4.67 -38.21 26.03
C CYS A 525 -5.37 -36.96 26.54
N ALA A 526 -5.24 -36.71 27.85
CA ALA A 526 -5.73 -35.50 28.51
C ALA A 526 -4.55 -34.64 28.98
N PHE A 527 -4.65 -33.32 28.84
CA PHE A 527 -3.61 -32.36 29.19
C PHE A 527 -4.19 -31.27 30.10
N GLU A 528 -3.53 -30.98 31.22
CA GLU A 528 -4.00 -29.98 32.20
C GLU A 528 -4.16 -28.59 31.57
N ASN A 529 -3.12 -28.10 30.89
CA ASN A 529 -3.18 -26.85 30.11
C ASN A 529 -2.61 -27.08 28.71
N LEU A 530 -3.45 -27.01 27.67
CA LEU A 530 -3.03 -27.10 26.27
C LEU A 530 -3.22 -25.76 25.56
N ILE A 531 -2.12 -25.17 25.12
CA ILE A 531 -2.10 -23.95 24.32
C ILE A 531 -2.09 -24.33 22.84
N VAL A 532 -3.00 -23.77 22.05
CA VAL A 532 -3.13 -23.97 20.61
C VAL A 532 -2.73 -22.68 19.89
N PRO A 533 -1.51 -22.61 19.32
CA PRO A 533 -1.05 -21.42 18.60
C PRO A 533 -1.73 -21.25 17.25
N GLU A 534 -1.92 -20.01 16.81
CA GLU A 534 -2.25 -19.72 15.42
C GLU A 534 -1.14 -20.26 14.49
N PRO A 535 -1.46 -20.98 13.40
CA PRO A 535 -0.45 -21.38 12.44
C PRO A 535 0.07 -20.16 11.68
N GLY A 536 1.40 -20.02 11.64
CA GLY A 536 2.11 -18.94 10.95
C GLY A 536 2.09 -19.03 9.42
N SER A 537 1.78 -20.19 8.87
CA SER A 537 1.57 -20.43 7.43
C SER A 537 0.46 -21.48 7.26
N GLU A 538 -0.26 -21.40 6.14
CA GLU A 538 -1.35 -22.32 5.82
C GLU A 538 -1.14 -22.92 4.42
N PHE A 539 -1.51 -24.19 4.23
CA PHE A 539 -1.21 -24.96 3.01
C PHE A 539 -1.58 -24.28 1.69
N THR A 540 -2.65 -23.49 1.65
CA THR A 540 -3.14 -22.81 0.44
C THR A 540 -2.95 -21.31 0.42
N LEU A 541 -2.42 -20.73 1.51
CA LEU A 541 -2.25 -19.28 1.67
C LEU A 541 -0.80 -18.88 1.83
N GLY A 542 0.08 -19.82 2.17
CA GLY A 542 1.48 -19.54 2.47
C GLY A 542 1.66 -18.85 3.82
N PRO A 543 2.86 -18.29 4.06
CA PRO A 543 3.20 -17.63 5.33
C PRO A 543 2.43 -16.33 5.53
N LYS A 544 1.93 -16.12 6.75
CA LYS A 544 1.29 -14.87 7.19
C LYS A 544 2.34 -13.80 7.45
N ASN A 545 1.99 -12.53 7.21
CA ASN A 545 2.91 -11.41 7.38
C ASN A 545 3.51 -11.33 8.81
N TRP A 546 2.71 -11.59 9.85
CA TRP A 546 3.19 -11.55 11.24
C TRP A 546 4.23 -12.65 11.54
N TYR A 547 4.18 -13.77 10.80
CA TYR A 547 5.08 -14.90 10.98
C TYR A 547 6.47 -14.65 10.36
N ARG A 548 6.57 -13.68 9.44
CA ARG A 548 7.83 -13.38 8.74
C ARG A 548 8.96 -12.94 9.67
N SER A 549 8.67 -12.16 10.70
CA SER A 549 9.69 -11.76 11.69
C SER A 549 10.26 -12.94 12.49
N TYR A 550 9.46 -14.00 12.70
CA TYR A 550 9.95 -15.25 13.27
C TYR A 550 10.86 -15.99 12.27
N LEU A 551 10.42 -16.10 11.01
CA LEU A 551 11.21 -16.73 9.94
C LEU A 551 12.52 -15.98 9.66
N GLU A 552 12.57 -14.66 9.80
CA GLU A 552 13.77 -13.86 9.61
C GLU A 552 14.83 -14.19 10.68
N LYS A 553 14.41 -14.28 11.95
CA LYS A 553 15.30 -14.69 13.05
C LYS A 553 15.77 -16.13 12.87
N LEU A 554 14.87 -17.04 12.49
CA LEU A 554 15.20 -18.43 12.21
C LEU A 554 16.19 -18.53 11.04
N GLN A 555 15.94 -17.80 9.96
CA GLN A 555 16.82 -17.75 8.79
C GLN A 555 18.20 -17.20 9.14
N GLN A 556 18.30 -16.18 10.00
CA GLN A 556 19.61 -15.68 10.45
C GLN A 556 20.37 -16.75 11.25
N LYS A 557 19.70 -17.47 12.16
CA LYS A 557 20.32 -18.60 12.87
C LYS A 557 20.81 -19.69 11.92
N ILE A 558 19.99 -20.04 10.92
CA ILE A 558 20.37 -21.02 9.89
C ILE A 558 21.55 -20.48 9.07
N PHE A 559 21.57 -19.19 8.71
CA PHE A 559 22.66 -18.54 8.01
C PHE A 559 23.98 -18.73 8.77
N ASP A 560 23.97 -18.49 10.07
CA ASP A 560 25.15 -18.62 10.93
C ASP A 560 25.58 -20.09 11.07
N ALA A 561 24.65 -20.99 11.37
CA ALA A 561 24.90 -22.43 11.52
C ALA A 561 25.44 -23.08 10.23
N THR A 562 25.02 -22.58 9.07
CA THR A 562 25.40 -23.12 7.76
C THR A 562 26.61 -22.41 7.14
N HIS A 563 27.27 -21.48 7.84
CA HIS A 563 28.39 -20.71 7.28
C HIS A 563 29.46 -21.61 6.64
N HIS A 564 29.83 -22.72 7.27
CA HIS A 564 30.81 -23.69 6.76
C HIS A 564 30.33 -24.43 5.49
N LEU A 565 29.03 -24.73 5.37
CA LEU A 565 28.45 -25.39 4.20
C LEU A 565 28.35 -24.46 2.98
N ARG A 566 28.38 -23.14 3.21
CA ARG A 566 28.23 -22.11 2.18
C ARG A 566 29.56 -21.48 1.74
N LYS A 567 30.66 -21.66 2.48
CA LYS A 567 31.91 -20.88 2.36
C LYS A 567 32.76 -21.14 1.10
N GLU A 568 32.34 -21.98 0.16
CA GLU A 568 33.16 -22.33 -1.02
C GLU A 568 32.42 -22.26 -2.35
N LYS A 569 31.20 -21.73 -2.37
CA LYS A 569 30.37 -21.77 -3.58
C LYS A 569 30.09 -20.36 -4.09
N GLY A 570 30.55 -20.07 -5.32
CA GLY A 570 30.15 -18.89 -6.08
C GLY A 570 28.65 -18.89 -6.40
N GLU A 571 28.21 -18.16 -7.42
CA GLU A 571 26.79 -18.17 -7.83
C GLU A 571 26.32 -19.58 -8.24
N ILE A 572 25.62 -20.30 -7.35
CA ILE A 572 25.11 -21.65 -7.63
C ILE A 572 23.81 -21.58 -8.43
N LYS A 573 23.65 -22.51 -9.37
CA LYS A 573 22.37 -22.82 -10.00
C LYS A 573 21.91 -24.21 -9.56
N LEU A 574 20.66 -24.36 -9.13
CA LEU A 574 20.10 -25.62 -8.63
C LEU A 574 19.00 -26.14 -9.55
N PHE A 575 19.04 -27.44 -9.83
CA PHE A 575 17.92 -28.16 -10.41
C PHE A 575 17.38 -29.18 -9.39
N LEU A 576 16.10 -29.08 -9.04
CA LEU A 576 15.41 -30.00 -8.14
C LEU A 576 14.47 -30.89 -8.96
N GLY A 577 15.05 -31.94 -9.52
CA GLY A 577 14.33 -32.96 -10.31
C GLY A 577 13.63 -34.02 -9.45
N ARG A 578 12.89 -34.91 -10.12
CA ARG A 578 12.16 -36.04 -9.54
C ARG A 578 12.40 -37.36 -10.27
N ASN A 579 13.11 -37.36 -11.39
CA ASN A 579 13.38 -38.55 -12.20
C ASN A 579 14.06 -39.70 -11.45
N HIS A 580 14.77 -39.42 -10.36
CA HIS A 580 15.41 -40.42 -9.50
C HIS A 580 14.46 -41.10 -8.52
N ILE A 581 13.25 -40.57 -8.33
CA ILE A 581 12.26 -41.13 -7.40
C ILE A 581 11.49 -42.24 -8.15
N PRO A 582 11.66 -43.53 -7.78
CA PRO A 582 10.99 -44.63 -8.45
C PRO A 582 9.47 -44.52 -8.32
N LEU A 583 8.74 -44.83 -9.39
CA LEU A 583 7.26 -44.76 -9.41
C LEU A 583 6.70 -43.37 -9.08
N SER A 584 7.51 -42.31 -9.19
CA SER A 584 7.03 -40.95 -9.01
C SER A 584 6.36 -40.41 -10.27
N GLU A 585 5.40 -39.51 -10.09
CA GLU A 585 4.77 -38.77 -11.19
C GLU A 585 5.73 -37.72 -11.81
N HIS A 586 7.01 -38.01 -12.05
CA HIS A 586 7.91 -37.07 -12.75
C HIS A 586 7.47 -36.87 -14.21
N ILE A 587 7.72 -35.68 -14.75
CA ILE A 587 7.31 -35.36 -16.12
C ILE A 587 8.11 -36.19 -17.12
N GLY A 588 7.46 -36.62 -18.20
CA GLY A 588 8.14 -37.32 -19.29
C GLY A 588 9.22 -36.45 -19.93
N GLY A 589 10.39 -37.03 -20.20
CA GLY A 589 11.53 -36.33 -20.78
C GLY A 589 12.38 -35.53 -19.78
N GLU A 590 12.04 -35.54 -18.48
CA GLU A 590 12.75 -34.76 -17.45
C GLU A 590 14.25 -35.07 -17.38
N LYS A 591 14.64 -36.34 -17.59
CA LYS A 591 16.05 -36.75 -17.61
C LYS A 591 16.87 -36.02 -18.68
N TYR A 592 16.25 -35.73 -19.83
CA TYR A 592 16.91 -34.97 -20.90
C TYR A 592 17.05 -33.49 -20.55
N TRP A 593 16.04 -32.89 -19.89
CA TRP A 593 16.19 -31.54 -19.36
C TRP A 593 17.28 -31.46 -18.28
N GLU A 594 17.31 -32.42 -17.36
CA GLU A 594 18.33 -32.49 -16.33
C GLU A 594 19.73 -32.49 -16.95
N SER A 595 19.99 -33.31 -17.98
CA SER A 595 21.31 -33.34 -18.63
C SER A 595 21.70 -31.98 -19.23
N LEU A 596 20.77 -31.33 -19.95
CA LEU A 596 21.04 -30.01 -20.54
C LEU A 596 21.27 -28.92 -19.49
N LEU A 597 20.56 -28.98 -18.36
CA LEU A 597 20.77 -28.04 -17.26
C LEU A 597 22.11 -28.27 -16.58
N VAL A 598 22.49 -29.53 -16.35
CA VAL A 598 23.80 -29.90 -15.77
C VAL A 598 24.94 -29.41 -16.66
N ASP A 599 24.82 -29.56 -17.98
CA ASP A 599 25.81 -29.04 -18.95
C ASP A 599 25.97 -27.51 -18.87
N GLU A 600 24.96 -26.79 -18.38
CA GLU A 600 24.99 -25.33 -18.15
C GLU A 600 25.36 -24.92 -16.71
N GLY A 601 25.89 -25.87 -15.94
CA GLY A 601 26.39 -25.68 -14.59
C GLY A 601 25.31 -25.69 -13.51
N TYR A 602 24.13 -26.27 -13.78
CA TYR A 602 23.17 -26.56 -12.71
C TYR A 602 23.62 -27.77 -11.90
N ILE A 603 23.56 -27.66 -10.59
CA ILE A 603 23.69 -28.80 -9.68
C ILE A 603 22.31 -29.47 -9.60
N SER A 604 22.22 -30.72 -10.08
CA SER A 604 21.04 -31.55 -9.83
C SER A 604 21.06 -32.03 -8.39
N LEU A 605 20.24 -31.40 -7.55
CA LEU A 605 20.15 -31.68 -6.12
C LEU A 605 18.97 -32.62 -5.85
N LYS A 606 19.26 -33.74 -5.19
CA LYS A 606 18.29 -34.75 -4.73
C LYS A 606 18.13 -34.61 -3.22
N PRO A 607 17.11 -33.90 -2.71
CA PRO A 607 17.06 -33.48 -1.31
C PRO A 607 17.17 -34.64 -0.30
N GLU A 608 16.66 -35.83 -0.65
CA GLU A 608 16.72 -37.01 0.23
C GLU A 608 18.14 -37.50 0.56
N ASN A 609 19.14 -37.08 -0.22
CA ASN A 609 20.55 -37.42 0.01
C ASN A 609 21.24 -36.45 0.98
N TYR A 610 20.52 -35.44 1.47
CA TYR A 610 21.07 -34.36 2.29
C TYR A 610 20.22 -34.18 3.55
N SER A 611 20.88 -33.81 4.66
CA SER A 611 20.18 -33.37 5.86
C SER A 611 19.33 -32.12 5.56
N MET A 612 18.30 -31.90 6.38
CA MET A 612 17.46 -30.69 6.23
C MET A 612 18.28 -29.39 6.25
N LEU A 613 19.31 -29.32 7.10
CA LEU A 613 20.15 -28.14 7.23
C LEU A 613 20.99 -27.92 5.95
N GLU A 614 21.53 -28.98 5.36
CA GLU A 614 22.25 -28.90 4.07
C GLU A 614 21.31 -28.49 2.94
N GLN A 615 20.10 -29.05 2.86
CA GLN A 615 19.11 -28.67 1.84
C GLN A 615 18.83 -27.15 1.89
N VAL A 616 18.61 -26.61 3.08
CA VAL A 616 18.37 -25.17 3.27
C VAL A 616 19.63 -24.36 2.93
N ALA A 617 20.83 -24.84 3.28
CA ALA A 617 22.09 -24.18 2.92
C ALA A 617 22.29 -24.10 1.40
N TYR A 618 21.95 -25.15 0.65
CA TYR A 618 21.97 -25.15 -0.81
C TYR A 618 20.99 -24.12 -1.38
N LEU A 619 19.75 -24.10 -0.89
CA LEU A 619 18.75 -23.11 -1.30
C LEU A 619 19.21 -21.67 -1.04
N MET A 620 19.80 -21.40 0.13
CA MET A 620 20.33 -20.08 0.50
C MET A 620 21.55 -19.63 -0.33
N SER A 621 22.24 -20.57 -0.97
CA SER A 621 23.42 -20.29 -1.79
C SER A 621 23.09 -20.18 -3.29
N ALA A 622 21.87 -20.55 -3.69
CA ALA A 622 21.45 -20.53 -5.08
C ALA A 622 21.09 -19.11 -5.55
N LYS A 623 21.45 -18.77 -6.78
CA LYS A 623 20.94 -17.58 -7.50
C LYS A 623 19.85 -17.91 -8.50
N LYS A 624 19.85 -19.14 -9.02
CA LYS A 624 18.80 -19.67 -9.90
C LYS A 624 18.39 -21.06 -9.43
N ILE A 625 17.10 -21.29 -9.31
CA ILE A 625 16.53 -22.58 -8.93
C ILE A 625 15.50 -22.97 -9.98
N ILE A 626 15.68 -24.10 -10.63
CA ILE A 626 14.66 -24.74 -11.46
C ILE A 626 14.19 -25.97 -10.71
N PHE A 627 12.89 -26.18 -10.54
CA PHE A 627 12.37 -27.40 -9.89
C PHE A 627 11.20 -27.99 -10.65
N SER A 628 11.11 -29.31 -10.66
CA SER A 628 9.91 -30.00 -11.09
C SER A 628 8.86 -29.94 -9.98
N GLU A 629 7.65 -29.43 -10.29
CA GLU A 629 6.55 -29.19 -9.36
C GLU A 629 6.45 -30.32 -8.31
N GLY A 630 6.69 -30.06 -7.02
CA GLY A 630 6.82 -31.15 -6.06
C GLY A 630 7.30 -30.68 -4.69
N SER A 631 7.32 -31.60 -3.74
CA SER A 631 7.62 -31.26 -2.33
C SER A 631 9.06 -30.86 -2.06
N ALA A 632 9.98 -31.09 -3.00
CA ALA A 632 11.41 -30.78 -2.87
C ALA A 632 11.69 -29.30 -2.56
N ILE A 633 10.79 -28.40 -2.96
CA ILE A 633 10.95 -26.96 -2.75
C ILE A 633 10.51 -26.51 -1.34
N TYR A 634 9.77 -27.32 -0.58
CA TYR A 634 9.17 -26.86 0.69
C TYR A 634 10.15 -26.71 1.87
N SER A 635 11.44 -27.03 1.69
CA SER A 635 12.47 -26.59 2.64
C SER A 635 12.57 -25.05 2.72
N LEU A 636 11.96 -24.31 1.78
CA LEU A 636 11.69 -22.86 1.90
C LEU A 636 10.82 -22.47 3.11
N GLU A 637 10.10 -23.41 3.75
CA GLU A 637 9.27 -23.10 4.90
C GLU A 637 10.06 -22.68 6.15
N PHE A 638 11.38 -22.91 6.18
CA PHE A 638 12.28 -22.39 7.22
C PHE A 638 12.81 -20.98 6.93
N LEU A 639 12.57 -20.44 5.73
CA LEU A 639 13.16 -19.20 5.26
C LEU A 639 12.12 -18.09 5.13
N ASN A 640 12.54 -16.86 5.44
CA ASN A 640 11.76 -15.66 5.19
C ASN A 640 11.88 -15.22 3.73
N TYR A 641 13.10 -15.15 3.20
CA TYR A 641 13.36 -14.67 1.84
C TYR A 641 14.65 -15.25 1.26
N LEU A 642 14.63 -15.58 -0.03
CA LEU A 642 15.78 -15.98 -0.83
C LEU A 642 16.07 -14.94 -1.90
N ASP A 643 17.33 -14.52 -1.98
CA ASP A 643 17.82 -13.71 -3.08
C ASP A 643 18.16 -14.59 -4.32
N ALA A 644 17.14 -15.26 -4.86
CA ALA A 644 17.21 -16.21 -5.97
C ALA A 644 16.02 -16.06 -6.93
N ASP A 645 16.25 -16.33 -8.22
CA ASP A 645 15.20 -16.52 -9.21
C ASP A 645 14.77 -18.00 -9.21
N ILE A 646 13.46 -18.27 -9.21
CA ILE A 646 12.90 -19.63 -9.12
C ILE A 646 11.97 -19.92 -10.30
N ALA A 647 12.14 -21.06 -10.97
CA ALA A 647 11.26 -21.54 -12.04
C ALA A 647 10.68 -22.92 -11.69
N CYS A 648 9.36 -23.07 -11.85
CA CYS A 648 8.65 -24.34 -11.67
C CYS A 648 8.34 -24.98 -13.03
N ILE A 649 8.80 -26.21 -13.26
CA ILE A 649 8.32 -27.07 -14.35
C ILE A 649 7.06 -27.79 -13.86
N ALA A 650 5.90 -27.38 -14.38
CA ALA A 650 4.61 -27.89 -13.95
C ALA A 650 4.43 -29.39 -14.27
N ARG A 651 3.79 -30.13 -13.36
CA ARG A 651 3.39 -31.54 -13.54
C ARG A 651 1.88 -31.73 -13.45
N ARG A 652 1.14 -30.69 -13.11
CA ARG A 652 -0.32 -30.68 -13.03
C ARG A 652 -0.88 -29.40 -13.65
N PRO A 653 -2.11 -29.46 -14.19
CA PRO A 653 -2.85 -28.25 -14.52
C PRO A 653 -3.04 -27.42 -13.24
N ASN A 654 -2.65 -26.14 -13.29
CA ASN A 654 -2.67 -25.16 -12.18
C ASN A 654 -1.60 -25.33 -11.09
N ASN A 655 -0.91 -24.22 -10.78
CA ASN A 655 0.18 -24.16 -9.79
C ASN A 655 -0.24 -23.56 -8.43
N GLN A 656 -1.51 -23.71 -8.07
CA GLN A 656 -2.12 -22.98 -6.94
C GLN A 656 -1.59 -23.38 -5.56
N PHE A 657 -1.10 -24.61 -5.39
CA PHE A 657 -0.61 -25.08 -4.09
C PHE A 657 0.80 -24.59 -3.76
N TYR A 658 1.65 -24.37 -4.76
CA TYR A 658 3.05 -24.02 -4.53
C TYR A 658 3.26 -22.51 -4.58
N TYR A 659 2.52 -21.82 -5.45
CA TYR A 659 2.62 -20.37 -5.61
C TYR A 659 2.67 -19.64 -4.26
N PRO A 660 1.70 -19.81 -3.32
CA PRO A 660 1.65 -19.05 -2.07
C PRO A 660 2.87 -19.19 -1.16
N HIS A 661 3.54 -20.34 -1.21
CA HIS A 661 4.73 -20.62 -0.38
C HIS A 661 6.03 -20.09 -0.99
N ILE A 662 6.03 -19.76 -2.29
CA ILE A 662 7.25 -19.42 -3.03
C ILE A 662 7.26 -17.93 -3.42
N TYR A 663 6.17 -17.40 -4.00
CA TYR A 663 6.19 -16.11 -4.71
C TYR A 663 6.67 -14.94 -3.86
N SER A 664 6.40 -14.99 -2.54
CA SER A 664 6.77 -13.93 -1.61
C SER A 664 8.11 -14.13 -0.92
N LYS A 665 8.81 -15.23 -1.20
CA LYS A 665 10.08 -15.64 -0.59
C LYS A 665 11.24 -15.63 -1.59
N CYS A 666 11.08 -15.08 -2.79
CA CYS A 666 12.13 -15.09 -3.81
C CYS A 666 12.17 -13.78 -4.62
N ARG A 667 13.23 -13.57 -5.41
CA ARG A 667 13.39 -12.39 -6.27
C ARG A 667 12.44 -12.41 -7.47
N ASN A 668 12.34 -13.56 -8.12
CA ASN A 668 11.46 -13.80 -9.25
C ASN A 668 10.93 -15.23 -9.19
N TYR A 669 9.66 -15.43 -9.56
CA TYR A 669 9.06 -16.76 -9.68
C TYR A 669 8.31 -16.89 -11.00
N ILE A 670 8.63 -17.94 -11.78
CA ILE A 670 7.91 -18.27 -13.01
C ILE A 670 7.41 -19.72 -13.01
N VAL A 671 6.37 -19.98 -13.79
CA VAL A 671 6.01 -21.34 -14.22
C VAL A 671 6.54 -21.49 -15.64
N ALA A 672 7.45 -22.44 -15.85
CA ALA A 672 8.09 -22.65 -17.15
C ALA A 672 7.13 -23.36 -18.11
N GLY A 673 6.80 -22.69 -19.22
CA GLY A 673 5.79 -23.12 -20.18
C GLY A 673 4.35 -22.92 -19.67
N ASN A 674 3.38 -23.56 -20.32
CA ASN A 674 1.97 -23.48 -19.91
C ASN A 674 1.54 -24.70 -19.09
N ALA A 675 1.13 -24.50 -17.83
CA ALA A 675 0.67 -25.58 -16.96
C ALA A 675 -0.60 -26.29 -17.49
N GLU A 676 -1.44 -25.61 -18.27
CA GLU A 676 -2.63 -26.20 -18.91
C GLU A 676 -2.27 -27.17 -20.04
N ASN A 677 -1.03 -27.11 -20.54
CA ASN A 677 -0.49 -28.06 -21.51
C ASN A 677 -0.03 -29.38 -20.87
N ILE A 678 -0.13 -29.52 -19.55
CA ILE A 678 0.22 -30.77 -18.89
C ILE A 678 -0.92 -31.79 -18.99
N LEU A 679 -0.65 -32.91 -19.65
CA LEU A 679 -1.52 -34.08 -19.67
C LEU A 679 -1.01 -35.14 -18.70
N ARG A 680 -1.90 -35.67 -17.86
CA ARG A 680 -1.59 -36.77 -16.93
C ARG A 680 -2.13 -38.08 -17.48
N LEU A 681 -1.25 -38.86 -18.13
CA LEU A 681 -1.63 -40.10 -18.78
C LEU A 681 -2.26 -41.11 -17.80
N GLY A 682 -3.33 -41.76 -18.25
CA GLY A 682 -4.08 -42.73 -17.47
C GLY A 682 -5.05 -42.12 -16.45
N SER A 683 -5.33 -40.81 -16.51
CA SER A 683 -6.26 -40.13 -15.60
C SER A 683 -7.69 -40.69 -15.64
N GLY A 684 -8.13 -41.22 -16.79
CA GLY A 684 -9.44 -41.88 -16.94
C GLY A 684 -9.58 -43.26 -16.28
N ILE A 685 -8.47 -43.88 -15.85
CA ILE A 685 -8.47 -45.26 -15.36
C ILE A 685 -8.52 -45.30 -13.83
N LYS A 686 -9.70 -45.63 -13.26
CA LYS A 686 -9.99 -45.60 -11.80
C LYS A 686 -9.04 -46.44 -10.91
N LYS A 687 -8.36 -47.46 -11.44
CA LYS A 687 -7.45 -48.35 -10.66
C LYS A 687 -5.99 -47.89 -10.65
N ILE A 688 -5.60 -46.94 -11.50
CA ILE A 688 -4.22 -46.45 -11.58
C ILE A 688 -4.07 -45.26 -10.64
N ILE A 689 -3.27 -45.43 -9.58
CA ILE A 689 -3.06 -44.40 -8.54
C ILE A 689 -1.99 -43.38 -8.98
N ILE A 690 -0.95 -43.84 -9.67
CA ILE A 690 0.20 -43.04 -10.09
C ILE A 690 0.02 -42.67 -11.56
N LYS A 691 0.01 -41.37 -11.88
CA LYS A 691 -0.14 -40.89 -13.27
C LYS A 691 1.21 -40.48 -13.86
N LYS A 692 1.36 -40.54 -15.18
CA LYS A 692 2.55 -40.05 -15.89
C LYS A 692 2.25 -38.70 -16.55
N PRO A 693 2.74 -37.57 -16.01
CA PRO A 693 2.59 -36.28 -16.65
C PRO A 693 3.50 -36.17 -17.87
N ILE A 694 2.98 -35.58 -18.95
CA ILE A 694 3.72 -35.16 -20.15
C ILE A 694 3.31 -33.73 -20.51
N ASN A 695 4.20 -32.99 -21.18
CA ASN A 695 3.86 -31.68 -21.73
C ASN A 695 3.43 -31.84 -23.19
N LYS A 696 2.23 -31.36 -23.54
CA LYS A 696 1.75 -31.36 -24.93
C LYS A 696 2.69 -30.57 -25.85
N ASN A 697 3.28 -29.48 -25.36
CA ASN A 697 4.26 -28.65 -26.08
C ASN A 697 5.54 -28.46 -25.23
N PRO A 698 6.48 -29.42 -25.25
CA PRO A 698 7.67 -29.37 -24.39
C PRO A 698 8.62 -28.22 -24.73
N TYR A 699 8.58 -27.69 -25.96
CA TYR A 699 9.43 -26.56 -26.36
C TYR A 699 9.06 -25.25 -25.64
N GLU A 700 7.81 -25.05 -25.23
CA GLU A 700 7.40 -23.86 -24.46
C GLU A 700 8.14 -23.75 -23.12
N VAL A 701 8.49 -24.89 -22.50
CA VAL A 701 9.29 -24.89 -21.27
C VAL A 701 10.68 -24.33 -21.56
N VAL A 702 11.30 -24.79 -22.65
CA VAL A 702 12.62 -24.35 -23.10
C VAL A 702 12.62 -22.87 -23.44
N GLU A 703 11.62 -22.42 -24.20
CA GLU A 703 11.44 -21.01 -24.55
C GLU A 703 11.25 -20.13 -23.31
N SER A 704 10.41 -20.57 -22.37
CA SER A 704 10.18 -19.86 -21.11
C SER A 704 11.47 -19.72 -20.29
N LEU A 705 12.26 -20.80 -20.16
CA LEU A 705 13.55 -20.77 -19.45
C LEU A 705 14.56 -19.84 -20.13
N ARG A 706 14.59 -19.80 -21.47
CA ARG A 706 15.46 -18.90 -22.24
C ARG A 706 15.05 -17.44 -22.08
N ASN A 707 13.77 -17.13 -22.28
CA ASN A 707 13.25 -15.77 -22.26
C ASN A 707 13.40 -15.10 -20.90
N HIS A 708 13.26 -15.88 -19.82
CA HIS A 708 13.41 -15.39 -18.44
C HIS A 708 14.84 -15.57 -17.89
N ASN A 709 15.82 -15.85 -18.76
CA ASN A 709 17.24 -16.00 -18.40
C ASN A 709 17.48 -17.04 -17.28
N PHE A 710 16.72 -18.14 -17.24
CA PHE A 710 17.02 -19.26 -16.32
C PHE A 710 18.10 -20.15 -16.91
N ALA A 711 17.90 -20.64 -18.14
CA ALA A 711 18.84 -21.52 -18.85
C ALA A 711 18.80 -21.23 -20.35
N LEU A 712 19.93 -21.39 -21.03
CA LEU A 712 20.02 -21.22 -22.48
C LEU A 712 19.51 -22.47 -23.21
N VAL A 713 19.68 -23.64 -22.59
CA VAL A 713 19.33 -24.97 -23.10
C VAL A 713 19.79 -25.11 -24.56
N LYS A 714 21.06 -24.78 -24.83
CA LYS A 714 21.56 -24.52 -26.20
C LYS A 714 21.40 -25.71 -27.14
N ASP A 715 21.65 -26.91 -26.64
CA ASP A 715 21.65 -28.16 -27.41
C ASP A 715 20.28 -28.86 -27.39
N TRP A 716 19.21 -28.08 -27.26
CA TRP A 716 17.85 -28.60 -27.34
C TRP A 716 17.60 -29.28 -28.70
N ASP A 717 17.24 -30.55 -28.62
CA ASP A 717 16.84 -31.40 -29.73
C ASP A 717 15.51 -32.06 -29.36
N GLU A 718 14.44 -31.64 -30.04
CA GLU A 718 13.09 -32.12 -29.76
C GLU A 718 12.95 -33.61 -30.05
N GLU A 719 13.67 -34.16 -31.03
CA GLU A 719 13.60 -35.60 -31.33
C GLU A 719 14.24 -36.42 -30.22
N LYS A 720 15.38 -35.96 -29.66
CA LYS A 720 16.01 -36.60 -28.50
C LYS A 720 15.16 -36.49 -27.24
N PHE A 721 14.54 -35.34 -27.00
CA PHE A 721 13.58 -35.19 -25.90
C PHE A 721 12.43 -36.17 -26.03
N LEU A 722 11.80 -36.24 -27.22
CA LEU A 722 10.66 -37.13 -27.47
C LEU A 722 11.06 -38.60 -27.40
N ALA A 723 12.29 -38.95 -27.77
CA ALA A 723 12.81 -40.30 -27.59
C ALA A 723 12.96 -40.67 -26.10
N GLN A 724 13.50 -39.77 -25.28
CA GLN A 724 13.59 -39.95 -23.83
C GLN A 724 12.20 -40.03 -23.18
N GLU A 725 11.29 -39.13 -23.55
CA GLU A 725 9.91 -39.14 -23.06
C GLU A 725 9.19 -40.44 -23.41
N LYS A 726 9.32 -40.90 -24.66
CA LYS A 726 8.76 -42.18 -25.10
C LYS A 726 9.29 -43.34 -24.26
N SER A 727 10.60 -43.35 -23.98
CA SER A 727 11.20 -44.35 -23.11
C SER A 727 10.57 -44.31 -21.72
N ASP A 728 10.43 -43.12 -21.11
CA ASP A 728 9.82 -42.96 -19.79
C ASP A 728 8.35 -43.45 -19.76
N VAL A 729 7.57 -43.15 -20.81
CA VAL A 729 6.17 -43.58 -20.94
C VAL A 729 6.06 -45.09 -21.10
N LEU A 730 6.93 -45.72 -21.89
CA LEU A 730 6.95 -47.18 -22.06
C LEU A 730 7.34 -47.89 -20.77
N THR A 731 8.35 -47.38 -20.04
CA THR A 731 8.70 -47.89 -18.70
C THR A 731 7.53 -47.75 -17.73
N TYR A 732 6.83 -46.62 -17.74
CA TYR A 732 5.61 -46.43 -16.93
C TYR A 732 4.53 -47.46 -17.28
N ILE A 733 4.27 -47.68 -18.58
CA ILE A 733 3.29 -48.69 -19.04
C ILE A 733 3.69 -50.09 -18.56
N GLU A 734 4.97 -50.46 -18.65
CA GLU A 734 5.44 -51.77 -18.21
C GLU A 734 5.30 -51.95 -16.69
N ASN A 735 5.58 -50.90 -15.91
CA ASN A 735 5.34 -50.89 -14.47
C ASN A 735 3.85 -51.04 -14.12
N VAL A 736 2.96 -50.39 -14.88
CA VAL A 736 1.50 -50.57 -14.70
C VAL A 736 1.09 -52.01 -15.03
N LYS A 737 1.67 -52.66 -16.05
CA LYS A 737 1.38 -54.07 -16.35
C LYS A 737 1.84 -55.00 -15.23
N THR A 738 3.06 -54.82 -14.71
CA THR A 738 3.63 -55.68 -13.66
C THR A 738 2.92 -55.52 -12.31
N GLN A 739 2.54 -54.28 -11.96
CA GLN A 739 1.82 -53.96 -10.72
C GLN A 739 0.40 -54.56 -10.69
N PHE A 740 -0.20 -54.84 -11.86
CA PHE A 740 -1.56 -55.32 -11.96
C PHE A 740 -1.65 -56.56 -12.87
N LYS A 741 -1.20 -57.72 -12.35
CA LYS A 741 -1.28 -59.05 -13.03
C LYS A 741 -2.67 -59.43 -13.57
N ASN A 742 -3.75 -58.73 -13.15
CA ASN A 742 -5.15 -59.01 -13.50
C ASN A 742 -5.88 -57.86 -14.27
N LEU A 743 -5.18 -56.84 -14.78
CA LEU A 743 -5.84 -55.85 -15.65
C LEU A 743 -6.03 -56.42 -17.06
N LYS A 744 -7.27 -56.41 -17.57
CA LYS A 744 -7.57 -56.75 -18.97
C LYS A 744 -6.61 -55.99 -19.89
N SER A 745 -6.03 -56.69 -20.86
CA SER A 745 -5.01 -56.25 -21.81
C SER A 745 -5.31 -54.92 -22.52
N ALA A 746 -6.57 -54.49 -22.55
CA ALA A 746 -7.01 -53.26 -23.19
C ALA A 746 -6.59 -51.95 -22.47
N ARG A 747 -6.42 -51.93 -21.14
CA ARG A 747 -6.30 -50.65 -20.39
C ARG A 747 -4.94 -49.95 -20.48
N TYR A 748 -3.85 -50.69 -20.71
CA TYR A 748 -2.56 -50.05 -20.98
C TYR A 748 -2.44 -49.57 -22.43
N LEU A 749 -3.22 -50.16 -23.35
CA LEU A 749 -3.34 -49.67 -24.72
C LEU A 749 -4.02 -48.30 -24.75
N GLU A 750 -5.03 -48.06 -23.90
CA GLU A 750 -5.65 -46.73 -23.75
C GLU A 750 -4.62 -45.63 -23.38
N ILE A 751 -3.65 -45.95 -22.51
CA ILE A 751 -2.57 -45.01 -22.13
C ILE A 751 -1.62 -44.74 -23.31
N LEU A 752 -1.28 -45.79 -24.05
CA LEU A 752 -0.42 -45.69 -25.22
C LEU A 752 -1.13 -44.92 -26.35
N GLU A 753 -2.41 -45.16 -26.58
CA GLU A 753 -3.25 -44.44 -27.53
C GLU A 753 -3.36 -42.96 -27.15
N GLU A 754 -3.62 -42.64 -25.88
CA GLU A 754 -3.64 -41.27 -25.36
C GLU A 754 -2.30 -40.55 -25.63
N TYR A 755 -1.17 -41.22 -25.37
CA TYR A 755 0.16 -40.69 -25.67
C TYR A 755 0.41 -40.49 -27.17
N LEU A 756 0.09 -41.51 -28.00
CA LEU A 756 0.29 -41.46 -29.45
C LEU A 756 -0.59 -40.40 -30.11
N GLU A 757 -1.83 -40.22 -29.63
CA GLU A 757 -2.75 -39.22 -30.14
C GLU A 757 -2.23 -37.80 -29.89
N VAL A 758 -1.71 -37.52 -28.70
CA VAL A 758 -1.04 -36.23 -28.40
C VAL A 758 0.12 -35.99 -29.35
N ARG A 759 1.02 -36.97 -29.54
CA ARG A 759 2.20 -36.79 -30.40
C ARG A 759 1.87 -36.79 -31.90
N LYS A 760 0.77 -37.43 -32.31
CA LYS A 760 0.24 -37.36 -33.68
C LYS A 760 -0.37 -36.00 -33.99
N ASN A 761 -1.14 -35.45 -33.04
CA ASN A 761 -1.71 -34.10 -33.15
C ASN A 761 -0.63 -33.04 -33.08
N GLN A 762 0.41 -33.23 -32.24
CA GLN A 762 1.60 -32.38 -32.27
C GLN A 762 2.27 -32.41 -33.64
N LYS A 763 2.49 -33.56 -34.29
CA LYS A 763 3.07 -33.61 -35.65
C LYS A 763 2.19 -32.95 -36.73
N LYS A 764 0.86 -33.04 -36.62
CA LYS A 764 -0.09 -32.31 -37.50
C LYS A 764 -0.02 -30.81 -37.28
N GLU A 765 0.03 -30.39 -36.02
CA GLU A 765 0.28 -29.01 -35.64
C GLU A 765 1.67 -28.59 -36.12
N SER A 766 2.72 -29.41 -36.02
CA SER A 766 4.09 -29.15 -36.53
C SER A 766 4.14 -28.95 -38.05
N SER A 767 3.30 -29.69 -38.81
CA SER A 767 3.16 -29.50 -40.26
C SER A 767 2.34 -28.25 -40.63
N ASN A 768 1.35 -27.87 -39.82
CA ASN A 768 0.69 -26.56 -39.93
C ASN A 768 1.56 -25.41 -39.36
N LEU A 769 2.47 -25.72 -38.44
CA LEU A 769 3.45 -24.84 -37.80
C LEU A 769 4.62 -24.53 -38.72
N LYS A 770 4.86 -25.29 -39.80
CA LYS A 770 5.73 -24.81 -40.87
C LYS A 770 5.17 -23.57 -41.59
N ASN A 771 3.85 -23.36 -41.56
CA ASN A 771 3.20 -22.11 -41.98
C ASN A 771 2.73 -21.22 -40.81
N TYR A 772 2.90 -21.68 -39.56
CA TYR A 772 2.70 -20.92 -38.32
C TYR A 772 4.03 -20.54 -37.65
N ASN A 773 5.15 -20.70 -38.38
CA ASN A 773 6.52 -20.34 -37.98
C ASN A 773 6.77 -18.84 -38.15
N GLN A 774 5.87 -18.04 -37.59
CA GLN A 774 6.08 -16.64 -37.25
C GLN A 774 5.37 -16.30 -35.92
N ASN A 775 5.39 -17.20 -34.93
CA ASN A 775 5.07 -16.79 -33.56
C ASN A 775 6.25 -15.97 -33.03
N MET A 776 6.07 -14.65 -33.12
CA MET A 776 7.01 -13.60 -32.79
C MET A 776 7.57 -13.77 -31.37
N VAL A 777 8.87 -13.99 -31.30
CA VAL A 777 9.67 -13.61 -30.15
C VAL A 777 9.49 -12.10 -29.98
N LEU A 778 8.71 -11.64 -28.97
CA LEU A 778 8.40 -10.22 -28.74
C LEU A 778 9.59 -9.43 -28.14
N LYS A 779 10.81 -9.67 -28.65
CA LYS A 779 12.07 -9.08 -28.16
C LYS A 779 12.17 -7.58 -28.42
N ARG A 780 11.57 -7.05 -29.49
CA ARG A 780 11.69 -5.63 -29.86
C ARG A 780 10.43 -4.85 -29.50
N ARG A 781 10.58 -3.54 -29.31
CA ARG A 781 9.48 -2.59 -29.07
C ARG A 781 8.38 -2.69 -30.11
N SER A 782 8.77 -2.74 -31.38
CA SER A 782 7.87 -2.92 -32.52
C SER A 782 7.06 -4.21 -32.47
N ASP A 783 7.64 -5.27 -31.90
CA ASP A 783 6.99 -6.58 -31.86
C ASP A 783 5.76 -6.53 -30.93
N ARG A 784 5.89 -5.86 -29.78
CA ARG A 784 4.80 -5.62 -28.83
C ARG A 784 3.72 -4.70 -29.40
N LEU A 785 4.13 -3.59 -30.03
CA LEU A 785 3.19 -2.66 -30.66
C LEU A 785 2.37 -3.34 -31.77
N ASN A 786 3.00 -4.16 -32.62
CA ASN A 786 2.29 -4.93 -33.64
C ASN A 786 1.34 -5.98 -33.04
N LYS A 787 1.70 -6.59 -31.91
CA LYS A 787 0.80 -7.51 -31.19
C LYS A 787 -0.41 -6.77 -30.61
N LEU A 788 -0.21 -5.61 -29.98
CA LEU A 788 -1.29 -4.74 -29.48
C LEU A 788 -2.21 -4.27 -30.61
N ALA A 789 -1.62 -3.85 -31.73
CA ALA A 789 -2.33 -3.47 -32.95
C ALA A 789 -3.23 -4.60 -33.46
N THR A 790 -2.75 -5.84 -33.42
CA THR A 790 -3.53 -7.02 -33.82
C THR A 790 -4.71 -7.27 -32.88
N ILE A 791 -4.53 -7.10 -31.56
CA ILE A 791 -5.60 -7.30 -30.56
C ILE A 791 -6.73 -6.31 -30.78
N ASN A 792 -6.39 -5.05 -31.09
CA ASN A 792 -7.37 -3.98 -31.25
C ASN A 792 -7.81 -3.74 -32.70
N GLN A 793 -7.23 -4.46 -33.67
CA GLN A 793 -7.43 -4.25 -35.10
C GLN A 793 -7.12 -2.80 -35.53
N SER A 794 -6.01 -2.27 -35.03
CA SER A 794 -5.61 -0.87 -35.21
C SER A 794 -5.33 -0.52 -36.66
N SER A 795 -5.87 0.62 -37.10
CA SER A 795 -5.66 1.21 -38.43
C SER A 795 -4.99 2.58 -38.39
N ASN A 796 -5.10 3.29 -37.27
CA ASN A 796 -4.50 4.61 -37.03
C ASN A 796 -3.48 4.57 -35.88
N TYR A 797 -2.24 4.97 -36.15
CA TYR A 797 -1.11 4.95 -35.21
C TYR A 797 -0.45 6.32 -35.04
N LEU A 798 -0.16 6.70 -33.79
CA LEU A 798 0.61 7.90 -33.45
C LEU A 798 1.86 7.50 -32.66
N GLU A 799 3.03 8.00 -33.06
CA GLU A 799 4.28 7.88 -32.31
C GLU A 799 4.85 9.25 -31.97
N ILE A 800 5.10 9.49 -30.68
CA ILE A 800 5.76 10.69 -30.17
C ILE A 800 7.16 10.29 -29.71
N GLY A 801 8.19 10.91 -30.30
CA GLY A 801 9.61 10.62 -29.99
C GLY A 801 10.26 9.60 -30.94
N VAL A 802 10.03 9.73 -32.24
CA VAL A 802 10.46 8.74 -33.25
C VAL A 802 11.99 8.63 -33.41
N ALA A 803 12.71 9.73 -33.23
CA ALA A 803 14.15 9.88 -33.42
C ALA A 803 14.69 9.20 -34.70
N LYS A 804 15.19 7.96 -34.59
CA LYS A 804 15.80 7.19 -35.70
C LYS A 804 14.78 6.44 -36.57
N GLY A 805 13.51 6.40 -36.19
CA GLY A 805 12.45 5.72 -36.95
C GLY A 805 12.47 4.19 -36.88
N VAL A 806 13.32 3.59 -36.04
CA VAL A 806 13.47 2.13 -35.97
C VAL A 806 12.16 1.44 -35.57
N THR A 807 11.50 1.95 -34.53
CA THR A 807 10.20 1.41 -34.07
C THR A 807 9.11 1.76 -35.08
N PHE A 808 8.92 3.04 -35.38
CA PHE A 808 7.90 3.56 -36.31
C PHE A 808 7.85 2.83 -37.66
N ASN A 809 9.01 2.60 -38.28
CA ASN A 809 9.09 1.97 -39.60
C ASN A 809 8.77 0.46 -39.55
N ALA A 810 8.94 -0.19 -38.39
CA ALA A 810 8.61 -1.59 -38.17
C ALA A 810 7.13 -1.82 -37.78
N ILE A 811 6.35 -0.77 -37.56
CA ILE A 811 4.91 -0.87 -37.23
C ILE A 811 4.09 -1.16 -38.49
N ASN A 812 3.31 -2.24 -38.42
CA ASN A 812 2.44 -2.76 -39.47
C ASN A 812 0.99 -2.25 -39.30
N ILE A 813 0.82 -0.93 -39.38
CA ILE A 813 -0.47 -0.24 -39.34
C ILE A 813 -0.55 0.69 -40.56
N LYS A 814 -1.73 0.77 -41.18
CA LYS A 814 -1.94 1.48 -42.44
C LYS A 814 -1.67 2.98 -42.34
N ASN A 815 -2.32 3.66 -41.39
CA ASN A 815 -2.20 5.11 -41.22
C ASN A 815 -1.29 5.40 -40.03
N LYS A 816 -0.21 6.15 -40.24
CA LYS A 816 0.81 6.42 -39.21
C LYS A 816 1.19 7.89 -39.17
N VAL A 817 1.29 8.45 -37.97
CA VAL A 817 1.74 9.83 -37.72
C VAL A 817 2.95 9.80 -36.79
N ALA A 818 4.06 10.34 -37.27
CA ALA A 818 5.32 10.46 -36.53
C ALA A 818 5.52 11.91 -36.08
N VAL A 819 5.79 12.11 -34.79
CA VAL A 819 6.08 13.42 -34.19
C VAL A 819 7.45 13.36 -33.52
N ASP A 820 8.37 14.20 -33.96
CA ASP A 820 9.69 14.33 -33.33
C ASP A 820 10.25 15.74 -33.57
N PRO A 821 10.89 16.40 -32.58
CA PRO A 821 11.53 17.69 -32.80
C PRO A 821 12.60 17.67 -33.91
N LYS A 822 13.22 16.52 -34.15
CA LYS A 822 14.27 16.32 -35.15
C LYS A 822 14.46 14.85 -35.54
N PHE A 823 14.00 14.47 -36.73
CA PHE A 823 14.24 13.12 -37.23
C PHE A 823 15.72 12.88 -37.57
N GLN A 824 16.22 11.68 -37.25
CA GLN A 824 17.60 11.25 -37.53
C GLN A 824 17.70 10.37 -38.78
N PHE A 825 16.68 10.41 -39.65
CA PHE A 825 16.59 9.65 -40.90
C PHE A 825 15.83 10.43 -41.97
N LYS A 826 15.92 10.00 -43.23
CA LYS A 826 15.32 10.69 -44.37
C LYS A 826 13.82 10.36 -44.49
N THR A 827 12.98 11.16 -43.86
CA THR A 827 11.51 10.96 -43.83
C THR A 827 10.85 10.90 -45.22
N LYS A 828 11.37 11.65 -46.20
CA LYS A 828 10.86 11.65 -47.58
C LYS A 828 10.88 10.28 -48.26
N GLU A 829 11.75 9.37 -47.83
CA GLU A 829 11.85 8.01 -48.39
C GLU A 829 10.73 7.09 -47.89
N TYR A 830 10.03 7.47 -46.81
CA TYR A 830 8.98 6.68 -46.16
C TYR A 830 7.60 7.35 -46.19
N ALA A 831 7.54 8.65 -46.52
CA ALA A 831 6.31 9.42 -46.53
C ALA A 831 5.36 8.94 -47.65
N THR A 832 4.09 8.78 -47.33
CA THR A 832 3.02 8.45 -48.27
C THR A 832 1.76 9.22 -47.88
N GLU A 833 0.67 9.10 -48.65
CA GLU A 833 -0.63 9.68 -48.26
C GLU A 833 -1.13 9.19 -46.88
N ASN A 834 -0.70 8.00 -46.44
CA ASN A 834 -1.10 7.40 -45.17
C ASN A 834 -0.01 7.48 -44.08
N ILE A 835 1.19 7.99 -44.40
CA ILE A 835 2.31 8.08 -43.46
C ILE A 835 2.81 9.52 -43.40
N VAL A 836 2.52 10.19 -42.28
CA VAL A 836 2.82 11.61 -42.07
C VAL A 836 3.96 11.75 -41.06
N PHE A 837 4.98 12.52 -41.43
CA PHE A 837 6.10 12.90 -40.55
C PHE A 837 6.01 14.39 -40.22
N LEU A 838 5.95 14.73 -38.93
CA LEU A 838 5.90 16.09 -38.43
C LEU A 838 7.16 16.36 -37.59
N GLU A 839 8.10 17.13 -38.16
CA GLU A 839 9.33 17.52 -37.46
C GLU A 839 9.06 18.72 -36.54
N VAL A 840 8.34 18.46 -35.44
CA VAL A 840 7.89 19.44 -34.46
C VAL A 840 7.94 18.84 -33.06
N THR A 841 7.93 19.67 -32.01
CA THR A 841 7.77 19.18 -30.64
C THR A 841 6.37 18.62 -30.41
N SER A 842 6.20 17.74 -29.41
CA SER A 842 4.88 17.22 -29.05
C SER A 842 3.90 18.34 -28.66
N ASP A 843 4.37 19.35 -27.91
CA ASP A 843 3.56 20.53 -27.56
C ASP A 843 3.05 21.26 -28.82
N GLU A 844 3.90 21.45 -29.84
CA GLU A 844 3.50 22.11 -31.09
C GLU A 844 2.55 21.24 -31.91
N PHE A 845 2.78 19.92 -31.94
CA PHE A 845 1.85 18.96 -32.55
C PHE A 845 0.45 19.07 -31.94
N PHE A 846 0.33 18.98 -30.61
CA PHE A 846 -0.97 19.05 -29.95
C PHE A 846 -1.65 20.41 -30.08
N LYS A 847 -0.86 21.50 -30.16
CA LYS A 847 -1.38 22.85 -30.32
C LYS A 847 -1.96 23.10 -31.71
N ASN A 848 -1.22 22.72 -32.77
CA ASN A 848 -1.48 23.21 -34.12
C ASN A 848 -1.80 22.12 -35.15
N HIS A 849 -1.41 20.87 -34.92
CA HIS A 849 -1.54 19.79 -35.92
C HIS A 849 -2.58 18.72 -35.54
N ALA A 850 -2.71 18.40 -34.26
CA ALA A 850 -3.49 17.27 -33.77
C ALA A 850 -4.97 17.30 -34.18
N LYS A 851 -5.57 18.49 -34.31
CA LYS A 851 -6.98 18.68 -34.72
C LYS A 851 -7.26 18.22 -36.17
N GLY A 852 -6.24 18.11 -37.00
CA GLY A 852 -6.37 17.67 -38.39
C GLY A 852 -6.42 16.15 -38.58
N PHE A 853 -6.27 15.38 -37.50
CA PHE A 853 -6.27 13.91 -37.55
C PHE A 853 -7.51 13.32 -36.90
N GLU A 854 -7.94 12.17 -37.42
CA GLU A 854 -8.90 11.30 -36.75
C GLU A 854 -8.30 10.71 -35.47
N SER A 855 -9.16 10.13 -34.61
CA SER A 855 -8.69 9.46 -33.40
C SER A 855 -7.78 8.27 -33.72
N PHE A 856 -6.83 8.01 -32.83
CA PHE A 856 -5.83 6.95 -32.99
C PHE A 856 -6.20 5.69 -32.21
N ASP A 857 -5.98 4.52 -32.82
CA ASP A 857 -6.23 3.22 -32.19
C ASP A 857 -5.07 2.79 -31.28
N LEU A 858 -3.85 3.19 -31.63
CA LEU A 858 -2.63 2.89 -30.90
C LEU A 858 -1.74 4.12 -30.84
N ILE A 859 -1.35 4.52 -29.63
CA ILE A 859 -0.52 5.69 -29.37
C ILE A 859 0.73 5.24 -28.62
N TYR A 860 1.91 5.55 -29.15
CA TYR A 860 3.19 5.25 -28.52
C TYR A 860 3.89 6.54 -28.07
N ILE A 861 4.26 6.60 -26.80
CA ILE A 861 4.92 7.74 -26.17
C ILE A 861 6.33 7.31 -25.74
N ASP A 862 7.32 7.76 -26.49
CA ASP A 862 8.77 7.53 -26.32
C ASP A 862 9.52 8.87 -26.47
N GLY A 863 8.92 9.95 -25.93
CA GLY A 863 9.29 11.34 -26.16
C GLY A 863 10.42 11.83 -25.27
N LEU A 864 10.22 12.96 -24.57
CA LEU A 864 11.20 13.45 -23.61
C LEU A 864 11.10 12.61 -22.32
N HIS A 865 12.24 12.10 -21.82
CA HIS A 865 12.31 11.17 -20.68
C HIS A 865 12.14 11.90 -19.33
N THR A 866 11.17 12.81 -19.26
CA THR A 866 10.87 13.61 -18.07
C THR A 866 9.39 13.50 -17.75
N PHE A 867 9.08 13.28 -16.47
CA PHE A 867 7.71 13.13 -15.99
C PHE A 867 6.76 14.22 -16.51
N GLU A 868 7.13 15.49 -16.40
CA GLU A 868 6.25 16.61 -16.75
C GLU A 868 5.86 16.61 -18.22
N GLN A 869 6.81 16.29 -19.11
CA GLN A 869 6.54 16.26 -20.55
C GLN A 869 5.77 15.00 -20.94
N THR A 870 6.19 13.81 -20.51
CA THR A 870 5.49 12.56 -20.83
C THR A 870 4.06 12.56 -20.28
N PHE A 871 3.84 13.09 -19.06
CA PHE A 871 2.50 13.21 -18.49
C PHE A 871 1.62 14.18 -19.28
N ARG A 872 2.18 15.30 -19.75
CA ARG A 872 1.46 16.25 -20.61
C ARG A 872 1.11 15.61 -21.95
N ASP A 873 2.05 14.88 -22.57
CA ASP A 873 1.84 14.18 -23.83
C ASP A 873 0.72 13.13 -23.69
N PHE A 874 0.73 12.36 -22.59
CA PHE A 874 -0.37 11.45 -22.26
C PHE A 874 -1.70 12.20 -22.14
N CYS A 875 -1.78 13.24 -21.30
CA CYS A 875 -3.01 14.02 -21.11
C CYS A 875 -3.56 14.61 -22.40
N ALA A 876 -2.69 15.16 -23.25
CA ALA A 876 -3.09 15.73 -24.53
C ALA A 876 -3.56 14.64 -25.51
N SER A 877 -2.87 13.49 -25.55
CA SER A 877 -3.25 12.36 -26.41
C SER A 877 -4.60 11.73 -26.06
N VAL A 878 -5.09 11.88 -24.82
CA VAL A 878 -6.45 11.45 -24.42
C VAL A 878 -7.53 12.12 -25.26
N SER A 879 -7.30 13.35 -25.73
CA SER A 879 -8.24 14.06 -26.62
C SER A 879 -8.27 13.50 -28.06
N LEU A 880 -7.27 12.69 -28.44
CA LEU A 880 -7.16 12.03 -29.74
C LEU A 880 -7.51 10.54 -29.66
N ALA A 881 -8.11 10.12 -28.54
CA ALA A 881 -8.43 8.73 -28.28
C ALA A 881 -9.93 8.46 -28.37
N HIS A 882 -10.25 7.20 -28.62
CA HIS A 882 -11.60 6.64 -28.62
C HIS A 882 -11.67 5.44 -27.67
N ALA A 883 -12.83 4.79 -27.58
CA ALA A 883 -13.09 3.75 -26.58
C ALA A 883 -12.21 2.49 -26.69
N LYS A 884 -11.50 2.35 -27.82
CA LYS A 884 -10.61 1.23 -28.13
C LYS A 884 -9.13 1.61 -28.04
N THR A 885 -8.78 2.89 -27.92
CA THR A 885 -7.38 3.33 -27.97
C THR A 885 -6.53 2.65 -26.90
N ILE A 886 -5.35 2.21 -27.31
CA ILE A 886 -4.30 1.67 -26.45
C ILE A 886 -3.13 2.64 -26.45
N TRP A 887 -2.57 2.93 -25.29
CA TRP A 887 -1.31 3.64 -25.16
C TRP A 887 -0.21 2.66 -24.75
N LEU A 888 0.97 2.83 -25.31
CA LEU A 888 2.21 2.28 -24.78
C LEU A 888 3.10 3.46 -24.38
N ILE A 889 3.58 3.46 -23.14
CA ILE A 889 4.46 4.50 -22.60
C ILE A 889 5.80 3.83 -22.29
N ASP A 890 6.89 4.34 -22.87
CA ASP A 890 8.23 3.81 -22.64
C ASP A 890 8.88 4.35 -21.36
N ASP A 891 9.97 3.71 -20.97
CA ASP A 891 10.87 4.12 -19.87
C ASP A 891 10.24 4.25 -18.47
N THR A 892 9.15 3.53 -18.22
CA THR A 892 8.43 3.55 -16.93
C THR A 892 9.05 2.70 -15.83
N CYS A 893 10.13 1.93 -16.10
CA CYS A 893 10.71 0.97 -15.14
C CYS A 893 12.25 1.10 -15.11
N PRO A 894 12.80 2.19 -14.53
CA PRO A 894 14.25 2.41 -14.48
C PRO A 894 14.97 1.29 -13.71
N GLY A 895 16.06 0.77 -14.27
CA GLY A 895 16.84 -0.32 -13.66
C GLY A 895 17.79 0.12 -12.55
N SER A 896 18.04 1.42 -12.40
CA SER A 896 18.93 1.98 -11.38
C SER A 896 18.60 3.45 -11.11
N TYR A 897 19.13 3.99 -9.99
CA TYR A 897 19.05 5.42 -9.66
C TYR A 897 19.62 6.30 -10.78
N ALA A 898 20.69 5.84 -11.43
CA ALA A 898 21.31 6.57 -12.52
C ALA A 898 20.41 6.60 -13.77
N GLN A 899 19.72 5.49 -14.08
CA GLN A 899 18.76 5.43 -15.19
C GLN A 899 17.55 6.33 -14.97
N ALA A 900 17.13 6.50 -13.71
CA ALA A 900 15.98 7.30 -13.30
C ALA A 900 16.20 8.83 -13.31
N GLN A 901 17.42 9.29 -13.62
CA GLN A 901 17.74 10.71 -13.58
C GLN A 901 17.03 11.48 -14.69
N PRO A 902 16.35 12.62 -14.43
CA PRO A 902 15.68 13.42 -15.46
C PRO A 902 16.62 14.01 -16.53
N SER A 903 17.94 13.92 -16.36
CA SER A 903 18.94 14.42 -17.30
C SER A 903 19.88 13.30 -17.75
N LEU A 904 20.05 13.17 -19.06
CA LEU A 904 21.01 12.25 -19.68
C LEU A 904 22.44 12.51 -19.17
N GLN A 905 22.81 13.77 -18.97
CA GLN A 905 24.14 14.12 -18.46
C GLN A 905 24.36 13.60 -17.04
N ASN A 906 23.35 13.73 -16.17
CA ASN A 906 23.41 13.21 -14.80
C ASN A 906 23.41 11.68 -14.80
N CYS A 907 22.60 11.04 -15.64
CA CYS A 907 22.61 9.59 -15.85
C CYS A 907 24.02 9.10 -16.23
N VAL A 908 24.65 9.68 -17.26
CA VAL A 908 26.00 9.30 -17.70
C VAL A 908 27.05 9.55 -16.61
N LYS A 909 26.98 10.69 -15.92
CA LYS A 909 27.91 11.02 -14.82
C LYS A 909 27.79 10.01 -13.68
N LEU A 910 26.58 9.71 -13.23
CA LEU A 910 26.34 8.76 -12.14
C LEU A 910 26.72 7.34 -12.52
N LYS A 911 26.44 6.89 -13.75
CA LYS A 911 26.90 5.57 -14.22
C LYS A 911 28.42 5.43 -14.23
N ARG A 912 29.14 6.50 -14.61
CA ARG A 912 30.61 6.53 -14.54
C ARG A 912 31.12 6.44 -13.10
N ILE A 913 30.48 7.14 -12.17
CA ILE A 913 30.85 7.13 -10.75
C ILE A 913 30.53 5.78 -10.11
N SER A 914 29.36 5.21 -10.40
CA SER A 914 28.89 3.94 -9.85
C SER A 914 29.45 2.70 -10.55
N GLN A 915 30.25 2.88 -11.62
CA GLN A 915 30.76 1.81 -12.49
C GLN A 915 29.65 0.92 -13.08
N GLU A 916 28.42 1.45 -13.20
CA GLU A 916 27.32 0.74 -13.86
C GLU A 916 27.65 0.56 -15.35
N LYS A 917 27.33 -0.61 -15.91
CA LYS A 917 27.49 -0.86 -17.34
C LYS A 917 26.74 0.21 -18.15
N PRO A 918 27.23 0.62 -19.33
CA PRO A 918 26.47 1.46 -20.24
C PRO A 918 25.10 0.82 -20.51
N GLY A 919 24.04 1.52 -20.16
CA GLY A 919 22.65 1.06 -20.32
C GLY A 919 21.74 2.22 -20.74
N ALA A 920 20.49 1.93 -21.09
CA ALA A 920 19.53 2.96 -21.52
C ALA A 920 19.30 4.03 -20.44
N TRP A 921 19.04 5.25 -20.86
CA TRP A 921 18.53 6.33 -20.00
C TRP A 921 17.01 6.28 -20.07
N MET A 922 16.34 6.23 -18.93
CA MET A 922 14.87 6.11 -18.84
C MET A 922 14.22 7.36 -18.22
N GLY A 923 15.00 8.14 -17.46
CA GLY A 923 14.50 9.32 -16.80
C GLY A 923 13.48 9.01 -15.70
N ASP A 924 12.74 10.03 -15.28
CA ASP A 924 11.77 9.90 -14.19
C ASP A 924 10.34 9.61 -14.68
N VAL A 925 10.22 9.03 -15.88
CA VAL A 925 8.95 8.71 -16.56
C VAL A 925 8.07 7.74 -15.76
N PHE A 926 8.65 6.91 -14.90
CA PHE A 926 7.92 6.01 -14.00
C PHE A 926 6.82 6.71 -13.18
N LYS A 927 7.00 8.01 -12.87
CA LYS A 927 6.04 8.84 -12.15
C LYS A 927 4.71 9.00 -12.91
N VAL A 928 4.71 8.86 -14.23
CA VAL A 928 3.50 8.91 -15.07
C VAL A 928 2.53 7.80 -14.68
N VAL A 929 3.03 6.61 -14.32
CA VAL A 929 2.19 5.48 -13.89
C VAL A 929 1.44 5.81 -12.59
N ALA A 930 2.11 6.51 -11.65
CA ALA A 930 1.48 7.01 -10.43
C ALA A 930 0.41 8.08 -10.74
N ALA A 931 0.68 8.98 -11.68
CA ALA A 931 -0.30 9.98 -12.09
C ALA A 931 -1.52 9.36 -12.81
N ILE A 932 -1.31 8.35 -13.67
CA ILE A 932 -2.40 7.59 -14.31
C ILE A 932 -3.21 6.81 -13.27
N HIS A 933 -2.55 6.26 -12.25
CA HIS A 933 -3.24 5.63 -11.14
C HIS A 933 -4.19 6.60 -10.44
N ASP A 934 -3.75 7.79 -10.05
CA ASP A 934 -4.57 8.65 -9.21
C ASP A 934 -5.58 9.53 -9.96
N PHE A 935 -5.21 10.00 -11.14
CA PHE A 935 -6.01 11.00 -11.86
C PHE A 935 -6.87 10.40 -12.99
N PHE A 936 -6.65 9.12 -13.34
CA PHE A 936 -7.32 8.47 -14.48
C PHE A 936 -7.92 7.10 -14.14
N PRO A 937 -8.94 7.01 -13.25
CA PRO A 937 -9.59 5.74 -12.87
C PRO A 937 -10.28 5.00 -14.02
N GLN A 938 -10.62 5.70 -15.10
CA GLN A 938 -11.24 5.15 -16.31
C GLN A 938 -10.27 4.30 -17.15
N PHE A 939 -8.97 4.41 -16.91
CA PHE A 939 -7.97 3.64 -17.63
C PHE A 939 -7.44 2.50 -16.74
N SER A 940 -7.27 1.32 -17.32
CA SER A 940 -6.47 0.26 -16.71
C SER A 940 -5.08 0.29 -17.33
N PHE A 941 -4.08 -0.18 -16.59
CA PHE A 941 -2.71 -0.24 -17.06
C PHE A 941 -2.00 -1.45 -16.48
N ALA A 942 -0.95 -1.89 -17.16
CA ALA A 942 -0.04 -2.94 -16.72
C ALA A 942 1.35 -2.68 -17.33
N THR A 943 2.39 -3.15 -16.66
CA THR A 943 3.78 -2.98 -17.13
C THR A 943 4.33 -4.33 -17.55
N PHE A 944 4.97 -4.39 -18.73
CA PHE A 944 5.58 -5.64 -19.18
C PHE A 944 6.71 -6.07 -18.21
N PRO A 945 6.86 -7.38 -17.94
CA PRO A 945 7.64 -7.85 -16.81
C PRO A 945 9.16 -7.77 -17.05
N ASP A 946 9.59 -7.72 -18.30
CA ASP A 946 10.98 -7.69 -18.76
C ASP A 946 11.37 -6.35 -19.42
N HIS A 947 10.45 -5.41 -19.49
CA HIS A 947 10.63 -4.14 -20.19
C HIS A 947 10.05 -2.97 -19.41
N GLY A 948 10.71 -1.81 -19.49
CA GLY A 948 10.21 -0.57 -18.90
C GLY A 948 9.06 0.07 -19.67
N GLN A 949 8.09 -0.72 -20.13
CA GLN A 949 6.97 -0.25 -20.92
C GLN A 949 5.65 -0.52 -20.22
N THR A 950 4.87 0.53 -20.00
CA THR A 950 3.52 0.43 -19.43
C THR A 950 2.49 0.60 -20.54
N VAL A 951 1.62 -0.39 -20.67
CA VAL A 951 0.45 -0.31 -21.56
C VAL A 951 -0.75 0.19 -20.77
N VAL A 952 -1.56 1.04 -21.40
CA VAL A 952 -2.75 1.67 -20.82
C VAL A 952 -3.92 1.48 -21.78
N TRP A 953 -5.09 1.09 -21.28
CA TRP A 953 -6.29 0.87 -22.09
C TRP A 953 -7.57 1.30 -21.37
N ASN A 954 -8.64 1.52 -22.16
CA ASN A 954 -9.92 2.00 -21.66
C ASN A 954 -10.74 0.90 -20.97
N GLN A 955 -10.53 0.78 -19.65
CA GLN A 955 -11.28 -0.07 -18.74
C GLN A 955 -11.25 0.52 -17.34
N TRP A 956 -12.43 0.81 -16.76
CA TRP A 956 -12.55 1.30 -15.40
C TRP A 956 -12.00 0.28 -14.40
N ARG A 957 -11.12 0.75 -13.51
CA ARG A 957 -10.57 -0.08 -12.42
C ARG A 957 -11.65 -0.31 -11.35
N LYS A 958 -11.92 -1.58 -11.02
CA LYS A 958 -13.03 -1.98 -10.11
C LYS A 958 -12.79 -1.62 -8.64
N ASP A 959 -11.54 -1.68 -8.17
CA ASP A 959 -11.15 -1.47 -6.77
C ASP A 959 -10.17 -0.28 -6.61
N PHE A 960 -10.44 0.82 -7.30
CA PHE A 960 -9.56 2.00 -7.28
C PHE A 960 -9.72 2.83 -6.00
N GLN A 961 -8.59 3.18 -5.38
CA GLN A 961 -8.47 4.18 -4.31
C GLN A 961 -7.27 5.09 -4.63
N PRO A 962 -7.43 6.43 -4.65
CA PRO A 962 -6.30 7.33 -4.89
C PRO A 962 -5.27 7.23 -3.76
N LYS A 963 -3.98 7.19 -4.10
CA LYS A 963 -2.87 7.05 -3.13
C LYS A 963 -2.27 8.39 -2.71
N TRP A 964 -2.31 9.38 -3.59
CA TRP A 964 -1.79 10.72 -3.45
C TRP A 964 -2.91 11.75 -3.64
N ASN A 965 -2.70 12.94 -3.08
CA ASN A 965 -3.66 14.04 -3.11
C ASN A 965 -3.22 15.21 -3.99
N SER A 966 -2.05 15.13 -4.62
CA SER A 966 -1.54 16.19 -5.51
C SER A 966 -0.50 15.66 -6.53
N LEU A 967 -0.45 16.29 -7.71
CA LEU A 967 0.60 16.04 -8.70
C LEU A 967 1.99 16.48 -8.20
N GLU A 968 2.06 17.46 -7.29
CA GLU A 968 3.32 17.87 -6.66
C GLU A 968 3.93 16.75 -5.81
N THR A 969 3.09 15.98 -5.11
CA THR A 969 3.55 14.81 -4.36
C THR A 969 4.13 13.76 -5.30
N ILE A 970 3.47 13.52 -6.43
CA ILE A 970 3.92 12.56 -7.44
C ILE A 970 5.20 13.02 -8.13
N SER A 971 5.34 14.32 -8.43
CA SER A 971 6.54 14.86 -9.08
C SER A 971 7.80 14.75 -8.20
N ARG A 972 7.63 14.69 -6.88
CA ARG A 972 8.70 14.52 -5.88
C ARG A 972 9.11 13.07 -5.64
N LEU A 973 8.43 12.09 -6.24
CA LEU A 973 8.83 10.68 -6.10
C LEU A 973 10.26 10.49 -6.60
N GLU A 974 11.07 9.77 -5.85
CA GLU A 974 12.42 9.42 -6.21
C GLU A 974 12.49 7.95 -6.68
N TYR A 975 13.67 7.55 -7.16
CA TYR A 975 13.90 6.17 -7.59
C TYR A 975 13.61 5.14 -6.46
N LEU A 976 13.88 5.49 -5.20
CA LEU A 976 13.57 4.62 -4.07
C LEU A 976 12.07 4.37 -3.93
N ASP A 977 11.24 5.40 -4.13
CA ASP A 977 9.79 5.23 -4.15
C ASP A 977 9.36 4.30 -5.30
N PHE A 978 9.99 4.42 -6.48
CA PHE A 978 9.78 3.48 -7.57
C PHE A 978 10.12 2.03 -7.15
N VAL A 979 11.23 1.80 -6.45
CA VAL A 979 11.65 0.46 -6.00
C VAL A 979 10.60 -0.18 -5.08
N GLU A 980 9.94 0.62 -4.24
CA GLU A 980 8.84 0.16 -3.39
C GLU A 980 7.53 -0.05 -4.18
N LEU A 981 7.22 0.88 -5.09
CA LEU A 981 5.97 0.89 -5.84
C LEU A 981 5.95 -0.14 -6.97
N GLN A 982 7.08 -0.53 -7.56
CA GLN A 982 7.12 -1.46 -8.69
C GLN A 982 6.52 -2.85 -8.36
N GLY A 983 6.52 -3.25 -7.08
CA GLY A 983 5.92 -4.50 -6.62
C GLY A 983 4.40 -4.44 -6.39
N THR A 984 3.80 -3.25 -6.38
CA THR A 984 2.37 -3.08 -6.05
C THR A 984 1.60 -2.25 -7.08
N LEU A 985 2.15 -1.10 -7.47
CA LEU A 985 1.49 -0.13 -8.34
C LEU A 985 1.60 -0.49 -9.82
N PHE A 986 2.79 -0.89 -10.28
CA PHE A 986 3.12 -0.99 -11.70
C PHE A 986 2.48 -2.20 -12.41
N LYS A 987 1.85 -3.11 -11.66
CA LYS A 987 1.20 -4.33 -12.17
C LYS A 987 2.07 -5.03 -13.22
N ARG A 988 3.23 -5.51 -12.78
CA ARG A 988 4.15 -6.29 -13.61
C ARG A 988 3.54 -7.67 -13.83
N GLU A 989 2.90 -7.85 -14.98
CA GLU A 989 2.14 -9.05 -15.32
C GLU A 989 2.74 -9.75 -16.55
N PRO A 990 2.59 -11.07 -16.69
CA PRO A 990 2.99 -11.78 -17.91
C PRO A 990 2.32 -11.20 -19.17
N TYR A 991 2.99 -11.29 -20.31
CA TYR A 991 2.50 -10.78 -21.59
C TYR A 991 1.10 -11.28 -21.92
N GLU A 992 0.87 -12.57 -21.72
CA GLU A 992 -0.40 -13.24 -22.01
C GLU A 992 -1.53 -12.67 -21.18
N GLN A 993 -1.27 -12.37 -19.89
CA GLN A 993 -2.26 -11.78 -19.00
C GLN A 993 -2.60 -10.35 -19.40
N ILE A 994 -1.60 -9.56 -19.78
CA ILE A 994 -1.79 -8.20 -20.28
C ILE A 994 -2.64 -8.24 -21.56
N PHE A 995 -2.27 -9.07 -22.52
CA PHE A 995 -2.98 -9.21 -23.79
C PHE A 995 -4.40 -9.73 -23.62
N GLU A 996 -4.62 -10.75 -22.79
CA GLU A 996 -5.96 -11.27 -22.52
C GLU A 996 -6.81 -10.28 -21.73
N SER A 997 -6.23 -9.45 -20.84
CA SER A 997 -6.97 -8.39 -20.15
C SER A 997 -7.48 -7.32 -21.14
N ILE A 998 -6.61 -6.89 -22.05
CA ILE A 998 -6.98 -5.93 -23.12
C ILE A 998 -8.02 -6.55 -24.05
N LYS A 999 -7.81 -7.79 -24.48
CA LYS A 999 -8.73 -8.52 -25.37
C LYS A 999 -10.08 -8.79 -24.70
N SER A 1000 -10.11 -9.13 -23.40
CA SER A 1000 -11.34 -9.31 -22.64
C SER A 1000 -12.10 -8.00 -22.49
N ALA A 1001 -11.40 -6.88 -22.25
CA ALA A 1001 -12.01 -5.55 -22.24
C ALA A 1001 -12.63 -5.20 -23.60
N TYR A 1002 -11.95 -5.55 -24.69
CA TYR A 1002 -12.44 -5.39 -26.06
C TYR A 1002 -13.65 -6.28 -26.37
N GLN A 1003 -13.57 -7.58 -26.05
CA GLN A 1003 -14.64 -8.56 -26.29
C GLN A 1003 -15.87 -8.30 -25.43
N SER A 1004 -15.71 -7.93 -24.16
CA SER A 1004 -16.82 -7.57 -23.29
C SER A 1004 -17.62 -6.39 -23.86
N LYS A 1005 -16.93 -5.38 -24.41
CA LYS A 1005 -17.56 -4.28 -25.14
C LYS A 1005 -18.28 -4.76 -26.41
N LEU A 1006 -17.68 -5.65 -27.19
CA LEU A 1006 -18.34 -6.23 -28.38
C LEU A 1006 -19.57 -7.08 -28.04
N SER A 1007 -19.52 -7.88 -26.98
CA SER A 1007 -20.65 -8.69 -26.51
C SER A 1007 -21.79 -7.81 -26.00
N GLN A 1008 -21.51 -6.73 -25.28
CA GLN A 1008 -22.54 -5.77 -24.85
C GLN A 1008 -23.25 -5.11 -26.03
N VAL A 1009 -22.51 -4.79 -27.10
CA VAL A 1009 -23.09 -4.27 -28.36
C VAL A 1009 -23.91 -5.35 -29.07
N LYS A 1010 -23.39 -6.59 -29.18
CA LYS A 1010 -24.07 -7.70 -29.86
C LYS A 1010 -25.34 -8.17 -29.15
N THR A 1011 -25.32 -8.27 -27.82
CA THR A 1011 -26.51 -8.59 -27.02
C THR A 1011 -27.57 -7.49 -27.11
N SER A 1012 -27.15 -6.22 -27.28
CA SER A 1012 -28.09 -5.12 -27.52
C SER A 1012 -28.71 -5.18 -28.91
N LEU A 1013 -27.95 -5.59 -29.94
CA LEU A 1013 -28.42 -5.84 -31.31
C LEU A 1013 -29.35 -7.06 -31.42
N GLU A 1014 -29.04 -8.17 -30.75
CA GLU A 1014 -29.86 -9.39 -30.74
C GLU A 1014 -31.19 -9.15 -30.02
N LYS A 1015 -31.18 -8.39 -28.92
CA LYS A 1015 -32.39 -8.00 -28.19
C LYS A 1015 -33.28 -7.05 -28.99
N TYR A 1016 -32.67 -6.22 -29.84
CA TYR A 1016 -33.38 -5.36 -30.77
C TYR A 1016 -34.02 -6.16 -31.92
N GLN A 1017 -33.34 -7.18 -32.43
CA GLN A 1017 -33.85 -8.06 -33.49
C GLN A 1017 -34.96 -9.01 -32.99
N SER A 1018 -34.88 -9.51 -31.75
CA SER A 1018 -35.93 -10.35 -31.17
C SER A 1018 -37.23 -9.57 -30.94
N LEU A 1019 -37.15 -8.29 -30.56
CA LEU A 1019 -38.30 -7.41 -30.40
C LEU A 1019 -39.03 -7.12 -31.72
N GLN A 1020 -38.32 -7.15 -32.86
CA GLN A 1020 -38.95 -6.97 -34.17
C GLN A 1020 -39.75 -8.21 -34.64
N GLN A 1021 -39.35 -9.41 -34.23
CA GLN A 1021 -40.05 -10.65 -34.60
C GLN A 1021 -41.35 -10.87 -33.79
N GLU A 1022 -41.40 -10.43 -32.54
CA GLU A 1022 -42.62 -10.53 -31.71
C GLU A 1022 -43.74 -9.58 -32.20
N THR A 1023 -43.39 -8.40 -32.72
CA THR A 1023 -44.38 -7.40 -33.21
C THR A 1023 -45.09 -7.75 -34.52
N THR A 1024 -44.62 -8.74 -35.28
CA THR A 1024 -45.27 -9.16 -36.54
C THR A 1024 -46.43 -10.16 -36.35
N SER A 1025 -46.70 -10.59 -35.12
CA SER A 1025 -47.63 -11.72 -34.85
C SER A 1025 -49.03 -11.29 -34.37
N GLU A 1026 -49.25 -10.03 -33.99
CA GLU A 1026 -50.51 -9.59 -33.37
C GLU A 1026 -51.04 -8.27 -33.97
N ASN A 1027 -51.83 -8.38 -35.05
CA ASN A 1027 -53.16 -7.74 -35.20
C ASN A 1027 -53.57 -7.55 -36.68
N ILE A 1028 -54.54 -8.36 -37.11
CA ILE A 1028 -55.41 -8.12 -38.28
C ILE A 1028 -56.84 -7.91 -37.73
N LYS A 1029 -57.58 -6.95 -38.33
CA LYS A 1029 -59.02 -6.56 -38.19
C LYS A 1029 -59.22 -5.26 -37.37
N SER A 1030 -59.99 -4.24 -37.76
CA SER A 1030 -60.91 -3.98 -38.90
C SER A 1030 -61.47 -2.53 -38.75
N THR A 1031 -61.29 -1.60 -39.72
CA THR A 1031 -62.30 -0.93 -40.62
C THR A 1031 -63.39 0.00 -40.00
N PRO A 1032 -64.13 0.86 -40.76
CA PRO A 1032 -63.81 1.75 -41.92
C PRO A 1032 -64.60 3.11 -41.95
N ASN A 1033 -64.16 4.13 -42.72
CA ASN A 1033 -64.90 4.79 -43.86
C ASN A 1033 -64.41 6.19 -44.31
N LYS A 1034 -64.54 6.40 -45.64
CA LYS A 1034 -64.12 7.44 -46.64
C LYS A 1034 -65.13 8.63 -46.81
N PRO A 1035 -65.07 9.58 -47.81
CA PRO A 1035 -64.08 9.96 -48.90
C PRO A 1035 -63.82 11.51 -49.01
N ILE A 1036 -62.93 12.10 -49.84
CA ILE A 1036 -62.97 12.44 -51.31
C ILE A 1036 -61.59 13.11 -51.68
N SER A 1037 -60.71 12.51 -52.51
CA SER A 1037 -60.35 12.73 -53.95
C SER A 1037 -59.87 14.13 -54.45
N ILE A 1038 -58.62 14.22 -54.96
CA ILE A 1038 -58.13 14.88 -56.21
C ILE A 1038 -56.70 14.35 -56.54
N LYS A 1039 -56.29 14.37 -57.83
CA LYS A 1039 -55.24 13.59 -58.53
C LYS A 1039 -53.82 14.26 -58.66
N SER A 1040 -52.75 13.41 -58.57
CA SER A 1040 -51.46 13.26 -59.34
C SER A 1040 -50.52 14.45 -59.71
N PRO A 1041 -49.22 14.25 -60.08
CA PRO A 1041 -48.23 13.19 -59.79
C PRO A 1041 -46.81 13.73 -59.36
N ASP A 1042 -45.96 12.80 -58.91
CA ASP A 1042 -44.48 12.78 -58.84
C ASP A 1042 -43.69 14.04 -58.39
N SER A 1043 -43.04 13.93 -57.22
CA SER A 1043 -41.59 13.78 -57.11
C SER A 1043 -41.13 13.98 -55.66
N SER A 1044 -40.18 13.13 -55.25
CA SER A 1044 -39.20 13.27 -54.17
C SER A 1044 -39.40 14.39 -53.14
N SER A 1045 -39.68 14.02 -51.89
CA SER A 1045 -39.06 14.51 -50.64
C SER A 1045 -40.07 14.43 -49.49
N THR A 1046 -39.69 13.80 -48.37
CA THR A 1046 -40.45 13.88 -47.13
C THR A 1046 -39.53 14.26 -45.96
N ASN A 1047 -39.48 15.57 -45.69
CA ASN A 1047 -39.69 16.12 -44.35
C ASN A 1047 -41.14 15.76 -43.94
N THR A 1048 -41.56 15.44 -42.71
CA THR A 1048 -41.03 15.72 -41.35
C THR A 1048 -41.91 14.99 -40.30
N LEU A 1049 -41.25 14.53 -39.21
CA LEU A 1049 -41.68 14.54 -37.77
C LEU A 1049 -42.80 13.55 -37.29
N PRO A 1050 -42.83 13.18 -35.98
CA PRO A 1050 -41.87 12.31 -35.27
C PRO A 1050 -42.58 11.32 -34.29
N ASP A 1051 -42.07 10.11 -34.04
CA ASP A 1051 -42.48 9.41 -32.79
C ASP A 1051 -41.43 8.49 -32.13
N ARG A 1052 -40.90 9.04 -31.04
CA ARG A 1052 -40.54 8.51 -29.71
C ARG A 1052 -40.35 7.00 -29.54
N SER A 1053 -39.09 6.63 -29.27
CA SER A 1053 -38.68 6.02 -27.99
C SER A 1053 -37.19 6.29 -27.71
N GLU A 1054 -36.88 7.54 -27.36
CA GLU A 1054 -35.56 7.94 -26.88
C GLU A 1054 -35.36 7.51 -25.41
N ASN A 1055 -34.27 6.82 -25.10
CA ASN A 1055 -33.85 6.61 -23.71
C ASN A 1055 -33.42 7.95 -23.13
N MET A 1056 -34.32 8.60 -22.38
CA MET A 1056 -34.08 9.91 -21.82
C MET A 1056 -33.57 9.78 -20.39
N LEU A 1057 -32.34 10.24 -20.17
CA LEU A 1057 -31.65 10.24 -18.87
C LEU A 1057 -31.86 11.57 -18.19
N VAL A 1058 -32.01 11.59 -16.87
CA VAL A 1058 -32.06 12.84 -16.10
C VAL A 1058 -30.77 13.00 -15.33
N LYS A 1059 -29.94 13.96 -15.71
CA LYS A 1059 -28.75 14.35 -14.95
C LYS A 1059 -29.08 15.53 -14.03
N ILE A 1060 -28.78 15.41 -12.74
CA ILE A 1060 -28.88 16.54 -11.81
C ILE A 1060 -27.72 17.50 -12.07
N SER A 1061 -27.99 18.63 -12.71
CA SER A 1061 -26.98 19.61 -13.11
C SER A 1061 -26.51 20.46 -11.93
N SER A 1062 -27.42 20.84 -11.05
CA SER A 1062 -27.10 21.63 -9.84
C SER A 1062 -28.04 21.33 -8.69
N LEU A 1063 -27.49 21.35 -7.48
CA LEU A 1063 -28.23 21.23 -6.22
C LEU A 1063 -27.87 22.41 -5.31
N LYS A 1064 -28.87 23.19 -4.89
CA LYS A 1064 -28.68 24.32 -3.96
C LYS A 1064 -29.45 24.03 -2.68
N ILE A 1065 -28.74 23.77 -1.58
CA ILE A 1065 -29.34 23.58 -0.25
C ILE A 1065 -29.16 24.87 0.56
N LEU A 1066 -30.23 25.37 1.16
CA LEU A 1066 -30.19 26.56 2.01
C LEU A 1066 -29.65 26.21 3.42
N LYS A 1067 -29.21 27.22 4.17
CA LYS A 1067 -28.90 27.00 5.58
C LYS A 1067 -30.21 26.96 6.38
N PRO A 1068 -30.34 26.08 7.39
CA PRO A 1068 -31.54 26.01 8.21
C PRO A 1068 -31.79 27.33 8.92
N ASP A 1069 -33.03 27.83 8.81
CA ASP A 1069 -33.50 28.93 9.64
C ASP A 1069 -33.58 28.44 11.10
N THR A 1070 -32.59 28.86 11.89
CA THR A 1070 -32.42 28.41 13.28
C THR A 1070 -33.54 28.87 14.22
N ASN A 1071 -34.44 29.76 13.76
CA ASN A 1071 -35.62 30.17 14.52
C ASN A 1071 -36.79 29.19 14.34
N LEU A 1072 -36.86 28.48 13.20
CA LEU A 1072 -38.00 27.62 12.84
C LEU A 1072 -37.63 26.12 12.80
N LEU A 1073 -36.37 25.78 12.49
CA LEU A 1073 -35.90 24.40 12.37
C LEU A 1073 -34.70 24.12 13.29
N HIS A 1074 -34.59 22.90 13.79
CA HIS A 1074 -33.36 22.42 14.44
C HIS A 1074 -32.32 21.98 13.41
N GLY A 1075 -32.77 21.40 12.30
CA GLY A 1075 -31.90 20.99 11.20
C GLY A 1075 -32.62 20.14 10.17
N TYR A 1076 -31.99 19.98 9.01
CA TYR A 1076 -32.43 19.08 7.94
C TYR A 1076 -31.26 18.64 7.08
N TYR A 1077 -31.46 17.56 6.33
CA TYR A 1077 -30.50 17.08 5.36
C TYR A 1077 -31.20 16.35 4.21
N LEU A 1078 -30.65 16.47 3.01
CA LEU A 1078 -31.12 15.78 1.81
C LEU A 1078 -30.14 14.64 1.47
N ASP A 1079 -30.60 13.40 1.58
CA ASP A 1079 -29.81 12.21 1.29
C ASP A 1079 -29.62 12.00 -0.22
N ARG A 1080 -30.68 12.27 -0.99
CA ARG A 1080 -30.73 12.22 -2.47
C ARG A 1080 -31.74 13.22 -3.04
N PRO A 1081 -31.53 13.75 -4.25
CA PRO A 1081 -30.43 13.44 -5.16
C PRO A 1081 -29.14 14.20 -4.81
N LYS A 1082 -27.99 13.74 -5.33
CA LYS A 1082 -26.71 14.45 -5.28
C LYS A 1082 -26.42 15.17 -6.59
N GLN A 1083 -25.62 16.24 -6.55
CA GLN A 1083 -25.20 16.92 -7.78
C GLN A 1083 -24.40 15.97 -8.69
N GLY A 1084 -24.74 15.95 -9.97
CA GLY A 1084 -24.14 15.06 -10.97
C GLY A 1084 -24.75 13.67 -11.04
N GLU A 1085 -25.66 13.29 -10.13
CA GLU A 1085 -26.34 12.00 -10.15
C GLU A 1085 -27.22 11.88 -11.41
N ILE A 1086 -27.19 10.72 -12.05
CA ILE A 1086 -27.94 10.42 -13.27
C ILE A 1086 -28.97 9.35 -12.95
N PHE A 1087 -30.22 9.63 -13.27
CA PHE A 1087 -31.33 8.70 -13.12
C PHE A 1087 -31.77 8.18 -14.49
N ASN A 1088 -31.94 6.86 -14.56
CA ASN A 1088 -32.55 6.19 -15.70
C ASN A 1088 -34.08 6.25 -15.53
N GLN A 1089 -34.84 6.54 -16.61
CA GLN A 1089 -36.32 6.54 -16.69
C GLN A 1089 -37.09 7.82 -16.30
N ASN A 1090 -36.65 9.03 -16.68
CA ASN A 1090 -37.42 10.29 -16.49
C ASN A 1090 -37.87 10.62 -15.04
N THR A 1091 -37.38 9.93 -14.01
CA THR A 1091 -37.75 10.15 -12.60
C THR A 1091 -36.56 10.58 -11.75
N ILE A 1092 -36.76 11.48 -10.79
CA ILE A 1092 -35.77 11.85 -9.76
C ILE A 1092 -36.18 11.21 -8.42
N LYS A 1093 -35.26 10.50 -7.77
CA LYS A 1093 -35.48 10.01 -6.39
C LYS A 1093 -35.07 11.07 -5.39
N LEU A 1094 -36.01 11.52 -4.56
CA LEU A 1094 -35.82 12.52 -3.50
C LEU A 1094 -35.95 11.85 -2.13
N ALA A 1095 -34.96 11.99 -1.26
CA ALA A 1095 -35.02 11.48 0.12
C ALA A 1095 -34.21 12.34 1.09
N GLY A 1096 -34.66 12.44 2.34
CA GLY A 1096 -33.98 13.22 3.38
C GLY A 1096 -34.68 13.16 4.74
N TRP A 1097 -34.34 14.10 5.61
CA TRP A 1097 -35.00 14.30 6.91
C TRP A 1097 -35.03 15.79 7.32
N VAL A 1098 -36.00 16.18 8.15
CA VAL A 1098 -36.14 17.54 8.69
C VAL A 1098 -36.79 17.53 10.08
N VAL A 1099 -36.30 18.37 10.99
CA VAL A 1099 -36.81 18.51 12.36
C VAL A 1099 -37.19 19.97 12.64
N GLY A 1100 -38.48 20.20 12.89
CA GLY A 1100 -39.02 21.50 13.29
C GLY A 1100 -38.70 21.84 14.74
N LYS A 1101 -38.54 23.14 15.05
CA LYS A 1101 -38.13 23.62 16.37
C LYS A 1101 -39.30 23.92 17.30
N ASN A 1102 -40.16 24.87 16.89
CA ASN A 1102 -41.32 25.27 17.69
C ASN A 1102 -42.61 24.53 17.26
N SER A 1103 -42.65 24.08 16.01
CA SER A 1103 -43.78 23.35 15.43
C SER A 1103 -43.25 22.17 14.60
N PRO A 1104 -43.83 20.95 14.71
CA PRO A 1104 -43.33 19.78 13.99
C PRO A 1104 -43.45 19.93 12.48
N ALA A 1105 -42.44 19.44 11.75
CA ALA A 1105 -42.50 19.32 10.30
C ALA A 1105 -43.42 18.16 9.90
N VAL A 1106 -44.39 18.40 9.01
CA VAL A 1106 -45.44 17.42 8.67
C VAL A 1106 -45.38 16.96 7.21
N ALA A 1107 -44.93 17.81 6.29
CA ALA A 1107 -44.79 17.45 4.88
C ALA A 1107 -43.73 18.31 4.16
N ILE A 1108 -43.28 17.84 3.00
CA ILE A 1108 -42.45 18.61 2.06
C ILE A 1108 -43.21 18.81 0.76
N GLU A 1109 -43.25 20.05 0.29
CA GLU A 1109 -43.75 20.41 -1.03
C GLU A 1109 -42.60 20.51 -2.02
N ILE A 1110 -42.83 19.90 -3.18
CA ILE A 1110 -41.99 20.00 -4.36
C ILE A 1110 -42.75 20.87 -5.34
N ILE A 1111 -42.10 21.96 -5.76
CA ILE A 1111 -42.71 23.01 -6.58
C ILE A 1111 -41.93 23.13 -7.88
N SER A 1112 -42.65 23.24 -8.99
CA SER A 1112 -42.08 23.52 -10.31
C SER A 1112 -42.86 24.67 -10.93
N ASN A 1113 -42.16 25.69 -11.45
CA ASN A 1113 -42.76 26.90 -12.05
C ASN A 1113 -43.86 27.57 -11.20
N GLY A 1114 -43.69 27.57 -9.87
CA GLY A 1114 -44.63 28.22 -8.93
C GLY A 1114 -45.87 27.40 -8.56
N GLN A 1115 -46.02 26.18 -9.08
CA GLN A 1115 -47.11 25.26 -8.69
C GLN A 1115 -46.57 24.08 -7.89
N VAL A 1116 -47.30 23.67 -6.84
CA VAL A 1116 -46.98 22.47 -6.06
C VAL A 1116 -47.29 21.26 -6.91
N ILE A 1117 -46.26 20.53 -7.32
CA ILE A 1117 -46.41 19.33 -8.15
C ILE A 1117 -46.56 18.07 -7.30
N LYS A 1118 -46.05 18.08 -6.06
CA LYS A 1118 -46.16 16.95 -5.15
C LYS A 1118 -45.93 17.36 -3.70
N THR A 1119 -46.74 16.82 -2.79
CA THR A 1119 -46.57 16.97 -1.34
C THR A 1119 -46.29 15.62 -0.71
N VAL A 1120 -45.23 15.52 0.09
CA VAL A 1120 -44.70 14.26 0.64
C VAL A 1120 -44.78 14.30 2.17
N PRO A 1121 -45.44 13.34 2.84
CA PRO A 1121 -45.52 13.33 4.29
C PRO A 1121 -44.16 13.02 4.94
N ILE A 1122 -43.91 13.64 6.09
CA ILE A 1122 -42.73 13.35 6.93
C ILE A 1122 -43.14 12.37 8.02
N ASN A 1123 -42.93 11.08 7.77
CA ASN A 1123 -43.30 10.01 8.69
C ASN A 1123 -42.33 8.81 8.66
N GLN A 1124 -41.22 8.89 7.92
CA GLN A 1124 -40.28 7.77 7.82
C GLN A 1124 -39.33 7.71 9.01
N GLN A 1125 -39.03 6.49 9.47
CA GLN A 1125 -38.20 6.30 10.65
C GLN A 1125 -36.74 6.71 10.43
N ARG A 1126 -36.20 7.46 11.39
CA ARG A 1126 -34.82 7.96 11.42
C ARG A 1126 -34.26 7.83 12.84
N SER A 1127 -33.92 6.61 13.23
CA SER A 1127 -33.34 6.30 14.55
C SER A 1127 -32.04 7.07 14.82
N GLY A 1128 -31.22 7.32 13.79
CA GLY A 1128 -30.01 8.15 13.91
C GLY A 1128 -30.31 9.61 14.26
N VAL A 1129 -31.38 10.19 13.68
CA VAL A 1129 -31.80 11.56 13.98
C VAL A 1129 -32.39 11.64 15.40
N ALA A 1130 -33.14 10.63 15.83
CA ALA A 1130 -33.65 10.53 17.20
C ALA A 1130 -32.52 10.46 18.26
N LYS A 1131 -31.38 9.85 17.95
CA LYS A 1131 -30.21 9.85 18.87
C LYS A 1131 -29.57 11.22 19.01
N VAL A 1132 -29.58 12.03 17.94
CA VAL A 1132 -29.02 13.40 17.93
C VAL A 1132 -29.98 14.38 18.59
N TYR A 1133 -31.29 14.16 18.46
CA TYR A 1133 -32.34 14.98 19.07
C TYR A 1133 -33.26 14.14 19.99
N PRO A 1134 -32.72 13.55 21.08
CA PRO A 1134 -33.45 12.61 21.93
C PRO A 1134 -34.61 13.27 22.69
N GLN A 1135 -34.55 14.58 22.85
CA GLN A 1135 -35.55 15.38 23.58
C GLN A 1135 -36.78 15.71 22.71
N ILE A 1136 -36.75 15.41 21.41
CA ILE A 1136 -37.79 15.77 20.45
C ILE A 1136 -38.43 14.47 19.94
N PRO A 1137 -39.62 14.08 20.46
CA PRO A 1137 -40.25 12.80 20.13
C PRO A 1137 -40.44 12.56 18.62
N GLN A 1138 -40.70 13.63 17.87
CA GLN A 1138 -40.93 13.57 16.42
C GLN A 1138 -39.65 13.35 15.60
N ALA A 1139 -38.46 13.48 16.21
CA ALA A 1139 -37.19 13.22 15.51
C ALA A 1139 -37.08 11.77 15.02
N LYS A 1140 -37.77 10.82 15.68
CA LYS A 1140 -37.81 9.40 15.29
C LYS A 1140 -38.49 9.17 13.94
N THR A 1141 -39.42 10.03 13.52
CA THR A 1141 -40.18 9.88 12.26
C THR A 1141 -39.94 11.06 11.31
N SER A 1142 -38.77 11.71 11.42
CA SER A 1142 -38.41 12.93 10.69
C SER A 1142 -38.03 12.75 9.22
N GLY A 1143 -38.08 11.51 8.69
CA GLY A 1143 -37.65 11.20 7.33
C GLY A 1143 -38.75 11.32 6.28
N PHE A 1144 -38.33 11.53 5.02
CA PHE A 1144 -39.19 11.48 3.83
C PHE A 1144 -38.44 10.84 2.65
N ALA A 1145 -39.17 10.20 1.73
CA ALA A 1145 -38.66 9.76 0.44
C ALA A 1145 -39.78 9.67 -0.61
N THR A 1146 -39.50 10.03 -1.86
CA THR A 1146 -40.43 9.93 -2.99
C THR A 1146 -39.70 9.86 -4.33
N GLU A 1147 -40.40 9.50 -5.39
CA GLU A 1147 -39.95 9.62 -6.78
C GLU A 1147 -40.78 10.70 -7.50
N ILE A 1148 -40.12 11.52 -8.31
CA ILE A 1148 -40.71 12.66 -9.02
C ILE A 1148 -40.57 12.40 -10.51
N GLU A 1149 -41.68 12.25 -11.22
CA GLU A 1149 -41.70 12.07 -12.66
C GLU A 1149 -41.56 13.42 -13.39
N LEU A 1150 -40.67 13.47 -14.38
CA LEU A 1150 -40.36 14.69 -15.14
C LEU A 1150 -40.92 14.67 -16.56
N MET A 1151 -41.75 13.69 -16.93
CA MET A 1151 -42.49 13.72 -18.19
C MET A 1151 -43.50 14.87 -18.16
N GLY A 1152 -43.50 15.70 -19.21
CA GLY A 1152 -44.35 16.91 -19.30
C GLY A 1152 -43.71 18.23 -18.83
N LEU A 1153 -42.59 18.21 -18.09
CA LEU A 1153 -41.82 19.42 -17.76
C LEU A 1153 -40.80 19.76 -18.86
N PRO A 1154 -40.16 20.94 -18.90
CA PRO A 1154 -39.14 21.30 -19.91
C PRO A 1154 -37.84 20.48 -19.82
N LYS A 1155 -37.00 20.49 -20.88
CA LYS A 1155 -35.75 19.70 -20.97
C LYS A 1155 -34.76 20.02 -19.83
N GLU A 1156 -34.73 21.27 -19.38
CA GLU A 1156 -34.17 21.66 -18.10
C GLU A 1156 -35.31 22.09 -17.18
N SER A 1157 -35.38 21.52 -15.98
CA SER A 1157 -36.41 21.86 -15.00
C SER A 1157 -35.79 22.12 -13.64
N GLU A 1158 -36.19 23.21 -12.99
CA GLU A 1158 -35.83 23.52 -11.60
C GLU A 1158 -37.00 23.17 -10.67
N LEU A 1159 -36.74 22.32 -9.69
CA LEU A 1159 -37.66 21.95 -8.63
C LEU A 1159 -37.22 22.63 -7.34
N THR A 1160 -38.09 23.43 -6.74
CA THR A 1160 -37.85 24.04 -5.42
C THR A 1160 -38.52 23.22 -4.33
N LEU A 1161 -37.88 23.13 -3.17
CA LEU A 1161 -38.33 22.34 -2.02
C LEU A 1161 -38.64 23.26 -0.83
N GLN A 1162 -39.79 23.05 -0.20
CA GLN A 1162 -40.13 23.69 1.07
C GLN A 1162 -40.82 22.72 2.04
N VAL A 1163 -40.65 22.93 3.33
CA VAL A 1163 -41.30 22.14 4.38
C VAL A 1163 -42.50 22.88 4.94
N ILE A 1164 -43.58 22.14 5.19
CA ILE A 1164 -44.77 22.61 5.91
C ILE A 1164 -44.64 22.17 7.38
N LEU A 1165 -44.74 23.14 8.29
CA LEU A 1165 -44.87 22.87 9.72
C LEU A 1165 -46.34 22.73 10.12
N LYS A 1166 -46.61 22.08 11.25
CA LYS A 1166 -47.99 21.81 11.73
C LYS A 1166 -48.81 23.09 11.96
N ASP A 1167 -48.15 24.21 12.23
CA ASP A 1167 -48.77 25.54 12.39
C ASP A 1167 -49.02 26.25 11.06
N LYS A 1168 -48.80 25.56 9.93
CA LYS A 1168 -48.90 26.02 8.54
C LYS A 1168 -47.78 26.97 8.08
N SER A 1169 -46.73 27.15 8.87
CA SER A 1169 -45.53 27.87 8.42
C SER A 1169 -44.83 27.11 7.28
N LEU A 1170 -44.40 27.83 6.25
CA LEU A 1170 -43.68 27.30 5.10
C LEU A 1170 -42.21 27.72 5.18
N VAL A 1171 -41.29 26.76 5.14
CA VAL A 1171 -39.84 27.04 5.24
C VAL A 1171 -39.10 26.49 4.01
N PRO A 1172 -38.42 27.34 3.22
CA PRO A 1172 -37.71 26.89 2.03
C PRO A 1172 -36.45 26.11 2.38
N LEU A 1173 -36.20 25.00 1.67
CA LEU A 1173 -35.07 24.09 1.92
C LEU A 1173 -33.99 24.16 0.84
N GLY A 1174 -34.36 24.43 -0.42
CA GLY A 1174 -33.43 24.46 -1.54
C GLY A 1174 -34.06 24.26 -2.92
N SER A 1175 -33.22 24.10 -3.95
CA SER A 1175 -33.65 23.77 -5.31
C SER A 1175 -32.77 22.72 -5.98
N ILE A 1176 -33.37 21.97 -6.90
CA ILE A 1176 -32.78 20.89 -7.69
C ILE A 1176 -32.99 21.21 -9.17
N LYS A 1177 -31.92 21.27 -9.96
CA LYS A 1177 -32.03 21.36 -11.43
C LYS A 1177 -31.73 20.01 -12.07
N GLY A 1178 -32.70 19.51 -12.84
CA GLY A 1178 -32.56 18.30 -13.64
C GLY A 1178 -32.50 18.64 -15.13
N LEU A 1179 -31.51 18.08 -15.83
CA LEU A 1179 -31.36 18.15 -17.28
C LEU A 1179 -31.72 16.79 -17.88
N ARG A 1180 -32.74 16.78 -18.74
CA ARG A 1180 -33.14 15.60 -19.53
C ARG A 1180 -32.27 15.52 -20.78
N VAL A 1181 -31.47 14.47 -20.85
CA VAL A 1181 -30.53 14.20 -21.93
C VAL A 1181 -31.13 13.10 -22.80
N ILE A 1182 -31.36 13.43 -24.06
CA ILE A 1182 -31.75 12.49 -25.11
C ILE A 1182 -30.46 11.87 -25.64
N THR A 1183 -30.30 10.56 -25.53
CA THR A 1183 -29.19 9.87 -26.18
C THR A 1183 -29.69 9.34 -27.53
N HIS A 1184 -29.28 9.98 -28.62
CA HIS A 1184 -29.45 9.40 -29.96
C HIS A 1184 -28.43 8.28 -30.14
N SER A 1185 -28.94 7.09 -30.43
CA SER A 1185 -28.15 5.94 -30.87
C SER A 1185 -27.70 6.17 -32.32
N LYS A 1186 -26.54 6.79 -32.50
CA LYS A 1186 -25.67 6.56 -33.66
C LYS A 1186 -24.25 7.01 -33.30
N GLU A 1187 -23.33 6.09 -33.56
CA GLU A 1187 -21.86 6.11 -33.40
C GLU A 1187 -21.30 5.71 -32.03
#